data_AF-A0A2H1VJP9-F1
#
_entry.id   AF-A0A2H1VJP9-F1
#
_cell.length_a   1.000
_cell.length_b   1.000
_cell.length_c   1.000
_cell.angle_alpha   90.00
_cell.angle_beta   90.00
_cell.angle_gamma   90.00
#
_symmetry.space_group_name_H-M   'P 1'
#
loop_
_entity.id
_entity.type
_entity.pdbx_description
1 polymer ?
#
loop_
_entity_poly.entity_id
_entity_poly.type
_entity_poly.pdbx_seq_one_letter_code
_entity_poly.pdbx_strand_id
1 'polypeptide(L)'
;MCKVLLNSPVTLNMNGRFHSIVFQHSGLLKQVVYSHRIRNKSVILSYKILGEGAAEEPPIFLLHGLLGNKKQWESIGKIIFSLTKRSVVAVDLRNHGDSPHTSCHKYEDMATDITNLFEKLGVEQASLLGHSMGGKTAMCLALLSPVKVTGILVVDISPVSMSVHYRDDYPKILAAMKAVDFKKTRKENLARSVAKNQLKTVISDDYLLNGILSNIKIKADNTIGWTVNIDTLMKHIYFMADFPRSLKKKKYFGPTLFIGGQLSELIPPDDLPDIRDLFPRAVVTYIPKTHHHVHIDDPRSFLELTISFIRTNHYKRNFRPPPALNIMDVLGLTIRKLGNEYQHCIKAISIYRSKKIVREKCTAINVAHRIHGPSPTPGSMPIIVLHGCLESKKNWENMCNHITASTNKTVIAVDARNHGDSPHTLGHDYHNLAADVSKLMKKFSIEQSIVIGHCMGGKTGMVLALTEPSKVASLIVVDTSPVSTSGSMDVKYPKIVDAMSKINLKGMSLKRAREFAENKMLELDLFQSQHELQNVLLNIGKLSDKSIGWKYNLKTLKKSFADINSFPDMSGKTYNGPTLFVAGRLSYAIPPEDLHGIRTLFPAAYLVYVEGVGHDIHVEDPLTFFNTIAQFLFYQPKIPTHCVSIKKQCSLKQIIRARATGLDLAHKIHGPSLTPDIEPILVLHGVLGSSRNWQSMCKKITEYTNKPVVAIDARNHGESPHSDAHSYLDLAADVTQLMNKLQIKRASIIGHSMGGRTGMALALAEPSRVANLVVVDISPVRKRTSTLSVFFPKLMEVMKTVDFTGLDTLNKAKSAAKSKMVESQLFQNDQEMYFILMNIGQLPDKSFGWKCNVEAIANNFPKISSFPKMMGKIYNGPTLFIGGKLSPFIPPDDLTQIRKLFPKAQLVYIEGAGHNVHHEQPNAFFDSVVQFLTIPKNVYRNLAASHKLFPGAIQCAQRTLATSENTEAVDLAYASYESTSSLKSAGRPPLVILHGLLGSKNNWNSMSKAIHRTTGRKVISVDARNHGDSRHASQHTYIHMAHDVMKLLKKLELSKVSILGHSMGGRTAMVLSLLCSDMVSSLIVVDISPVKTSPQIFSMANLFDAMTSVSIRPGIAMSKARKLADEQLKIITPDVNLRNFLITNLVQTNTGSYTWRVNISALKDNFQSHISCFPSNLRGLQYCGPTLFVGGSLSDYIGKNDLKEIQEYFPLAELVFIDGAGHWVHSQKPEKFLETVCKFLKEK
;
A
#
# COMPACT_ATOMS: atom_id res chain seq x y z
N MET A 1 50.01 41.77 -16.67
CA MET A 1 51.01 41.09 -17.52
C MET A 1 50.24 40.25 -18.52
N CYS A 2 49.79 40.86 -19.63
CA CYS A 2 50.48 40.94 -20.94
C CYS A 2 50.60 39.58 -21.62
N LYS A 3 50.33 39.34 -22.91
CA LYS A 3 49.70 40.01 -24.07
C LYS A 3 49.97 39.00 -25.25
N VAL A 4 49.23 39.07 -26.38
CA VAL A 4 49.70 38.68 -27.77
C VAL A 4 49.75 37.14 -28.05
N LEU A 5 49.22 36.48 -29.10
CA LEU A 5 48.71 36.68 -30.50
C LEU A 5 47.74 35.51 -30.84
N LEU A 6 46.63 35.66 -31.58
CA LEU A 6 46.41 35.79 -33.04
C LEU A 6 46.76 34.55 -33.92
N ASN A 7 45.76 34.19 -34.75
CA ASN A 7 45.81 33.53 -36.08
C ASN A 7 45.74 31.99 -36.19
N SER A 8 44.60 31.52 -36.73
CA SER A 8 44.42 30.25 -37.47
C SER A 8 45.39 30.17 -38.68
N PRO A 9 45.76 28.97 -39.19
CA PRO A 9 44.90 28.28 -40.16
C PRO A 9 44.93 26.72 -40.19
N VAL A 10 43.82 26.15 -40.68
CA VAL A 10 43.73 25.08 -41.71
C VAL A 10 44.23 23.65 -41.39
N THR A 11 43.23 22.79 -41.13
CA THR A 11 42.87 21.48 -41.74
C THR A 11 43.86 20.41 -42.22
N LEU A 12 43.33 19.18 -42.03
CA LEU A 12 43.57 17.87 -42.65
C LEU A 12 44.72 17.01 -42.07
N ASN A 13 44.68 15.68 -42.05
CA ASN A 13 43.67 14.62 -41.87
C ASN A 13 44.49 13.31 -41.82
N MET A 14 43.87 12.25 -41.32
CA MET A 14 44.20 10.84 -41.58
C MET A 14 45.25 10.12 -40.71
N ASN A 15 44.69 9.14 -39.99
CA ASN A 15 45.13 7.75 -39.85
C ASN A 15 46.22 7.40 -38.83
N GLY A 16 45.86 6.46 -37.96
CA GLY A 16 46.79 5.37 -37.62
C GLY A 16 47.10 5.16 -36.13
N ARG A 17 46.16 4.51 -35.43
CA ARG A 17 46.36 3.45 -34.41
C ARG A 17 47.58 3.50 -33.45
N PHE A 18 47.21 3.55 -32.17
CA PHE A 18 47.73 2.82 -30.99
C PHE A 18 49.24 2.87 -30.68
N HIS A 19 49.59 3.26 -29.45
CA HIS A 19 50.10 2.33 -28.41
C HIS A 19 50.13 3.02 -27.03
N SER A 20 49.96 2.21 -25.98
CA SER A 20 49.94 2.59 -24.57
C SER A 20 51.29 3.10 -24.08
N ILE A 21 51.31 4.13 -23.24
CA ILE A 21 52.40 4.37 -22.27
C ILE A 21 51.81 4.81 -20.95
N VAL A 22 52.12 4.04 -19.90
CA VAL A 22 51.89 4.34 -18.48
C VAL A 22 52.97 5.31 -18.03
N PHE A 23 52.60 6.40 -17.34
CA PHE A 23 53.52 7.18 -16.52
C PHE A 23 53.06 7.18 -15.06
N GLN A 24 53.93 6.69 -14.19
CA GLN A 24 53.91 6.97 -12.74
C GLN A 24 54.73 8.24 -12.49
N HIS A 25 54.25 9.14 -11.65
CA HIS A 25 55.13 9.82 -10.71
C HIS A 25 54.41 10.25 -9.43
N SER A 26 55.17 10.09 -8.35
CA SER A 26 54.92 10.21 -6.92
C SER A 26 55.09 11.62 -6.37
N GLY A 27 54.35 11.97 -5.30
CA GLY A 27 54.68 13.10 -4.43
C GLY A 27 53.74 13.22 -3.22
N LEU A 28 54.27 12.93 -2.03
CA LEU A 28 53.59 12.81 -0.73
C LEU A 28 52.95 14.10 -0.19
N LEU A 29 51.83 13.96 0.54
CA LEU A 29 51.69 14.38 1.95
C LEU A 29 50.47 13.72 2.62
N LYS A 30 50.67 13.25 3.86
CA LYS A 30 49.84 12.32 4.65
C LYS A 30 48.50 12.92 5.11
N GLN A 31 47.43 12.12 5.05
CA GLN A 31 46.41 12.12 6.10
C GLN A 31 45.84 10.71 6.33
N VAL A 32 45.72 10.38 7.61
CA VAL A 32 45.45 9.06 8.20
C VAL A 32 44.07 8.54 7.78
N VAL A 33 44.03 7.38 7.12
CA VAL A 33 42.79 6.62 6.86
C VAL A 33 42.81 5.37 7.73
N TYR A 34 41.80 5.23 8.60
CA TYR A 34 41.48 3.98 9.29
C TYR A 34 41.14 2.91 8.24
N SER A 35 42.09 2.00 7.99
CA SER A 35 41.88 0.85 7.11
C SER A 35 41.02 -0.21 7.81
N HIS A 36 39.82 -0.47 7.30
CA HIS A 36 39.18 -1.79 7.43
C HIS A 36 39.33 -2.51 6.09
N ARG A 37 40.16 -3.57 6.09
CA ARG A 37 40.47 -4.43 4.93
C ARG A 37 39.18 -4.99 4.32
N ILE A 38 38.91 -4.68 3.05
CA ILE A 38 38.07 -5.51 2.18
C ILE A 38 38.99 -6.15 1.13
N ARG A 39 39.20 -7.46 1.26
CA ARG A 39 39.79 -8.30 0.21
C ARG A 39 38.75 -8.50 -0.88
N ASN A 40 38.91 -7.92 -2.08
CA ASN A 40 38.55 -8.58 -3.35
C ASN A 40 39.04 -7.80 -4.59
N LYS A 41 39.46 -8.57 -5.62
CA LYS A 41 40.04 -8.12 -6.89
C LYS A 41 39.05 -7.22 -7.67
N SER A 42 39.34 -5.93 -7.71
CA SER A 42 38.67 -4.93 -8.55
C SER A 42 38.82 -5.25 -10.04
N VAL A 43 37.81 -4.94 -10.86
CA VAL A 43 37.90 -5.08 -12.32
C VAL A 43 37.76 -3.75 -13.04
N ILE A 44 38.42 -3.63 -14.19
CA ILE A 44 38.27 -2.49 -15.09
C ILE A 44 37.03 -2.72 -15.94
N LEU A 45 35.99 -1.91 -15.72
CA LEU A 45 34.74 -2.00 -16.47
C LEU A 45 34.88 -1.47 -17.90
N SER A 46 34.17 -2.10 -18.83
CA SER A 46 33.94 -1.56 -20.17
C SER A 46 32.91 -0.43 -20.11
N TYR A 47 33.18 0.65 -20.83
CA TYR A 47 32.32 1.81 -20.89
C TYR A 47 32.32 2.42 -22.30
N LYS A 48 31.35 3.29 -22.56
CA LYS A 48 31.26 4.10 -23.78
C LYS A 48 30.90 5.53 -23.38
N ILE A 49 31.70 6.49 -23.83
CA ILE A 49 31.39 7.92 -23.71
C ILE A 49 30.40 8.25 -24.83
N LEU A 50 29.20 8.71 -24.47
CA LEU A 50 28.11 9.05 -25.39
C LEU A 50 28.12 10.53 -25.77
N GLY A 51 28.90 11.34 -25.07
CA GLY A 51 29.22 12.73 -25.39
C GLY A 51 30.15 13.32 -24.33
N GLU A 52 31.00 14.25 -24.74
CA GLU A 52 31.95 14.97 -23.88
C GLU A 52 31.45 16.39 -23.63
N GLY A 53 31.22 16.72 -22.36
CA GLY A 53 30.83 18.04 -21.88
C GLY A 53 32.02 18.85 -21.39
N ALA A 54 31.74 20.04 -20.85
CA ALA A 54 32.78 20.88 -20.22
C ALA A 54 33.45 20.14 -19.05
N ALA A 55 34.78 20.25 -18.94
CA ALA A 55 35.58 19.53 -17.95
C ALA A 55 35.18 19.83 -16.48
N GLU A 56 34.58 21.00 -16.22
CA GLU A 56 34.18 21.45 -14.88
C GLU A 56 32.86 20.83 -14.38
N GLU A 57 32.11 20.18 -15.28
CA GLU A 57 30.83 19.55 -14.97
C GLU A 57 30.98 18.06 -14.63
N PRO A 58 30.48 17.60 -13.46
CA PRO A 58 30.48 16.18 -13.12
C PRO A 58 29.82 15.34 -14.22
N PRO A 59 30.43 14.24 -14.68
CA PRO A 59 29.82 13.35 -15.67
C PRO A 59 28.56 12.65 -15.12
N ILE A 60 27.77 12.09 -16.03
CA ILE A 60 26.59 11.27 -15.76
C ILE A 60 26.89 9.83 -16.17
N PHE A 61 26.84 8.91 -15.23
CA PHE A 61 27.08 7.48 -15.46
C PHE A 61 25.76 6.73 -15.56
N LEU A 62 25.57 5.97 -16.63
CA LEU A 62 24.37 5.18 -16.91
C LEU A 62 24.66 3.69 -16.65
N LEU A 63 23.92 3.10 -15.71
CA LEU A 63 24.07 1.72 -15.23
C LEU A 63 22.85 0.88 -15.63
N HIS A 64 23.06 -0.19 -16.39
CA HIS A 64 21.99 -1.05 -16.89
C HIS A 64 21.43 -2.03 -15.83
N GLY A 65 20.23 -2.57 -16.09
CA GLY A 65 19.58 -3.60 -15.28
C GLY A 65 20.16 -5.01 -15.48
N LEU A 66 19.64 -6.00 -14.75
CA LEU A 66 20.09 -7.39 -14.85
C LEU A 66 19.86 -7.94 -16.28
N LEU A 67 20.83 -8.68 -16.82
CA LEU A 67 20.86 -9.14 -18.22
C LEU A 67 20.91 -8.03 -19.28
N GLY A 68 21.06 -6.77 -18.87
CA GLY A 68 21.27 -5.64 -19.77
C GLY A 68 22.74 -5.44 -20.18
N ASN A 69 22.97 -4.40 -20.98
CA ASN A 69 24.31 -3.90 -21.31
C ASN A 69 24.24 -2.41 -21.71
N LYS A 70 25.40 -1.75 -21.81
CA LYS A 70 25.56 -0.32 -22.09
C LYS A 70 24.87 0.15 -23.37
N LYS A 71 24.64 -0.72 -24.36
CA LYS A 71 24.01 -0.34 -25.63
C LYS A 71 22.56 0.12 -25.43
N GLN A 72 21.87 -0.40 -24.42
CA GLN A 72 20.49 -0.04 -24.09
C GLN A 72 20.35 1.46 -23.73
N TRP A 73 21.43 2.07 -23.25
CA TRP A 73 21.45 3.48 -22.89
C TRP A 73 21.89 4.41 -24.03
N GLU A 74 22.30 3.91 -25.19
CA GLU A 74 22.94 4.77 -26.22
C GLU A 74 22.03 5.88 -26.72
N SER A 75 20.78 5.57 -27.07
CA SER A 75 19.83 6.56 -27.60
C SER A 75 19.50 7.62 -26.54
N ILE A 76 19.06 7.18 -25.36
CA ILE A 76 18.70 8.05 -24.24
C ILE A 76 19.91 8.86 -23.76
N GLY A 77 21.08 8.26 -23.67
CA GLY A 77 22.30 8.92 -23.21
C GLY A 77 22.79 10.00 -24.17
N LYS A 78 22.67 9.81 -25.49
CA LYS A 78 22.92 10.87 -26.48
C LYS A 78 21.94 12.04 -26.35
N ILE A 79 20.67 11.76 -26.05
CA ILE A 79 19.66 12.80 -25.81
C ILE A 79 19.99 13.56 -24.51
N ILE A 80 20.35 12.84 -23.44
CA ILE A 80 20.78 13.46 -22.17
C ILE A 80 21.98 14.36 -22.41
N PHE A 81 22.99 13.90 -23.14
CA PHE A 81 24.14 14.72 -23.52
C PHE A 81 23.69 15.96 -24.31
N SER A 82 22.86 15.79 -25.35
CA SER A 82 22.39 16.90 -26.18
C SER A 82 21.69 17.99 -25.37
N LEU A 83 20.88 17.60 -24.38
CA LEU A 83 20.06 18.51 -23.57
C LEU A 83 20.76 19.07 -22.34
N THR A 84 21.78 18.41 -21.82
CA THR A 84 22.48 18.81 -20.59
C THR A 84 23.89 19.36 -20.84
N LYS A 85 24.49 19.01 -21.98
CA LYS A 85 25.89 19.29 -22.34
C LYS A 85 26.91 18.79 -21.30
N ARG A 86 26.53 17.84 -20.44
CA ARG A 86 27.39 17.16 -19.47
C ARG A 86 27.91 15.85 -20.06
N SER A 87 29.15 15.48 -19.75
CA SER A 87 29.71 14.19 -20.21
C SER A 87 28.81 13.02 -19.78
N VAL A 88 28.46 12.14 -20.69
CA VAL A 88 27.60 10.97 -20.41
C VAL A 88 28.36 9.69 -20.70
N VAL A 89 28.43 8.78 -19.73
CA VAL A 89 29.18 7.53 -19.81
C VAL A 89 28.24 6.35 -19.56
N ALA A 90 28.05 5.47 -20.54
CA ALA A 90 27.31 4.22 -20.36
C ALA A 90 28.29 3.09 -20.01
N VAL A 91 27.97 2.30 -18.98
CA VAL A 91 28.89 1.30 -18.42
C VAL A 91 28.29 -0.09 -18.49
N ASP A 92 29.09 -1.08 -18.90
CA ASP A 92 28.79 -2.48 -18.66
C ASP A 92 29.23 -2.85 -17.24
N LEU A 93 28.30 -3.29 -16.39
CA LEU A 93 28.66 -3.78 -15.07
C LEU A 93 29.40 -5.12 -15.18
N ARG A 94 30.17 -5.50 -14.16
CA ARG A 94 30.86 -6.81 -14.12
C ARG A 94 29.92 -7.94 -14.53
N ASN A 95 30.46 -9.00 -15.14
CA ASN A 95 29.69 -10.15 -15.62
C ASN A 95 28.66 -9.84 -16.73
N HIS A 96 28.64 -8.63 -17.27
CA HIS A 96 27.75 -8.23 -18.36
C HIS A 96 28.54 -7.57 -19.49
N GLY A 97 27.96 -7.63 -20.69
CA GLY A 97 28.51 -7.00 -21.89
C GLY A 97 30.01 -7.28 -22.09
N ASP A 98 30.78 -6.23 -22.37
CA ASP A 98 32.21 -6.33 -22.63
C ASP A 98 33.06 -6.19 -21.35
N SER A 99 32.43 -6.15 -20.17
CA SER A 99 33.14 -6.10 -18.89
C SER A 99 33.61 -7.48 -18.44
N PRO A 100 34.69 -7.57 -17.65
CA PRO A 100 35.26 -8.85 -17.24
C PRO A 100 34.26 -9.78 -16.53
N HIS A 101 34.38 -11.07 -16.85
CA HIS A 101 33.71 -12.15 -16.13
C HIS A 101 34.49 -12.45 -14.84
N THR A 102 33.79 -12.43 -13.72
CA THR A 102 34.33 -12.63 -12.36
C THR A 102 33.47 -13.65 -11.63
N SER A 103 33.98 -14.23 -10.54
CA SER A 103 33.24 -15.22 -9.74
C SER A 103 32.29 -14.61 -8.70
N CYS A 104 32.23 -13.27 -8.58
CA CYS A 104 31.47 -12.57 -7.55
C CYS A 104 30.58 -11.47 -8.14
N HIS A 105 29.34 -11.35 -7.65
CA HIS A 105 28.38 -10.39 -8.18
C HIS A 105 27.58 -9.70 -7.06
N LYS A 106 28.28 -9.06 -6.12
CA LYS A 106 27.68 -8.29 -5.03
C LYS A 106 27.60 -6.80 -5.39
N TYR A 107 26.62 -6.09 -4.81
CA TYR A 107 26.44 -4.66 -5.04
C TYR A 107 27.63 -3.83 -4.53
N GLU A 108 28.25 -4.21 -3.42
CA GLU A 108 29.42 -3.54 -2.86
C GLU A 108 30.63 -3.65 -3.78
N ASP A 109 30.80 -4.82 -4.42
CA ASP A 109 31.89 -5.01 -5.38
C ASP A 109 31.63 -4.21 -6.67
N MET A 110 30.37 -4.15 -7.15
CA MET A 110 30.00 -3.31 -8.29
C MET A 110 30.21 -1.82 -8.01
N ALA A 111 29.86 -1.35 -6.80
CA ALA A 111 30.13 0.02 -6.38
C ALA A 111 31.64 0.32 -6.35
N THR A 112 32.45 -0.66 -5.91
CA THR A 112 33.91 -0.56 -5.92
C THR A 112 34.45 -0.45 -7.34
N ASP A 113 33.95 -1.25 -8.29
CA ASP A 113 34.38 -1.15 -9.69
C ASP A 113 34.09 0.22 -10.32
N ILE A 114 32.90 0.78 -10.04
CA ILE A 114 32.54 2.12 -10.53
C ILE A 114 33.48 3.18 -9.92
N THR A 115 33.84 3.02 -8.65
CA THR A 115 34.81 3.91 -7.98
C THR A 115 36.19 3.85 -8.65
N ASN A 116 36.66 2.67 -9.03
CA ASN A 116 37.92 2.51 -9.76
C ASN A 116 37.84 3.06 -11.19
N LEU A 117 36.66 2.93 -11.82
CA LEU A 117 36.43 3.55 -13.12
C LEU A 117 36.48 5.08 -13.04
N PHE A 118 36.00 5.68 -11.95
CA PHE A 118 36.14 7.11 -11.72
C PHE A 118 37.61 7.52 -11.66
N GLU A 119 38.42 6.79 -10.89
CA GLU A 119 39.86 7.05 -10.78
C GLU A 119 40.58 6.91 -12.12
N LYS A 120 40.26 5.87 -12.89
CA LYS A 120 40.80 5.67 -14.25
C LYS A 120 40.43 6.81 -15.20
N LEU A 121 39.26 7.41 -15.04
CA LEU A 121 38.75 8.49 -15.89
C LEU A 121 39.09 9.89 -15.36
N GLY A 122 39.79 10.01 -14.24
CA GLY A 122 40.06 11.31 -13.60
C GLY A 122 38.79 12.01 -13.08
N VAL A 123 37.75 11.24 -12.72
CA VAL A 123 36.46 11.76 -12.25
C VAL A 123 36.46 11.83 -10.74
N GLU A 124 36.34 13.03 -10.18
CA GLU A 124 36.24 13.20 -8.72
C GLU A 124 34.83 12.90 -8.20
N GLN A 125 33.81 13.38 -8.90
CA GLN A 125 32.40 13.18 -8.58
C GLN A 125 31.57 12.96 -9.83
N ALA A 126 30.48 12.17 -9.73
CA ALA A 126 29.55 11.96 -10.83
C ALA A 126 28.09 11.88 -10.37
N SER A 127 27.15 12.13 -11.30
CA SER A 127 25.75 11.74 -11.11
C SER A 127 25.55 10.32 -11.63
N LEU A 128 24.80 9.50 -10.89
CA LEU A 128 24.55 8.10 -11.26
C LEU A 128 23.08 7.93 -11.67
N LEU A 129 22.84 7.30 -12.82
CA LEU A 129 21.52 6.87 -13.25
C LEU A 129 21.55 5.36 -13.41
N GLY A 130 20.73 4.64 -12.64
CA GLY A 130 20.73 3.18 -12.64
C GLY A 130 19.34 2.59 -12.76
N HIS A 131 19.16 1.64 -13.68
CA HIS A 131 17.93 0.83 -13.79
C HIS A 131 18.07 -0.49 -13.07
N SER A 132 17.07 -0.86 -12.27
CA SER A 132 17.00 -2.17 -11.62
C SER A 132 18.29 -2.53 -10.85
N MET A 133 18.99 -3.60 -11.21
CA MET A 133 20.32 -3.93 -10.68
C MET A 133 21.30 -2.73 -10.68
N GLY A 134 21.35 -1.94 -11.75
CA GLY A 134 22.16 -0.73 -11.82
C GLY A 134 21.72 0.35 -10.83
N GLY A 135 20.42 0.43 -10.52
CA GLY A 135 19.86 1.30 -9.49
C GLY A 135 20.33 0.92 -8.08
N LYS A 136 20.30 -0.38 -7.75
CA LYS A 136 20.87 -0.89 -6.49
C LYS A 136 22.38 -0.67 -6.39
N THR A 137 23.12 -0.80 -7.50
CA THR A 137 24.55 -0.44 -7.55
C THR A 137 24.78 1.05 -7.28
N ALA A 138 23.99 1.94 -7.88
CA ALA A 138 24.08 3.38 -7.64
C ALA A 138 23.77 3.76 -6.18
N MET A 139 22.72 3.16 -5.61
CA MET A 139 22.36 3.30 -4.20
C MET A 139 23.51 2.84 -3.28
N CYS A 140 24.11 1.69 -3.58
CA CYS A 140 25.23 1.15 -2.82
C CYS A 140 26.46 2.09 -2.86
N LEU A 141 26.80 2.63 -4.03
CA LEU A 141 27.91 3.57 -4.18
C LEU A 141 27.65 4.88 -3.41
N ALA A 142 26.44 5.43 -3.48
CA ALA A 142 26.07 6.64 -2.75
C ALA A 142 26.16 6.48 -1.23
N LEU A 143 25.81 5.30 -0.70
CA LEU A 143 25.92 5.00 0.74
C LEU A 143 27.37 4.69 1.18
N LEU A 144 28.18 4.09 0.31
CA LEU A 144 29.57 3.75 0.62
C LEU A 144 30.51 4.95 0.48
N SER A 145 30.33 5.75 -0.57
CA SER A 145 31.23 6.85 -0.97
C SER A 145 30.43 8.11 -1.33
N PRO A 146 29.68 8.70 -0.40
CA PRO A 146 28.77 9.82 -0.67
C PRO A 146 29.46 11.03 -1.31
N VAL A 147 30.74 11.28 -0.98
CA VAL A 147 31.54 12.39 -1.51
C VAL A 147 31.89 12.26 -2.98
N LYS A 148 31.81 11.05 -3.56
CA LYS A 148 32.04 10.81 -5.00
C LYS A 148 30.75 10.91 -5.82
N VAL A 149 29.59 11.16 -5.20
CA VAL A 149 28.28 11.14 -5.87
C VAL A 149 27.59 12.48 -5.73
N THR A 150 27.24 13.11 -6.86
CA THR A 150 26.55 14.41 -6.88
C THR A 150 25.02 14.27 -6.87
N GLY A 151 24.51 13.10 -7.23
CA GLY A 151 23.09 12.77 -7.21
C GLY A 151 22.84 11.39 -7.80
N ILE A 152 21.79 10.71 -7.35
CA ILE A 152 21.37 9.42 -7.89
C ILE A 152 19.96 9.47 -8.46
N LEU A 153 19.76 8.85 -9.62
CA LEU A 153 18.47 8.55 -10.22
C LEU A 153 18.31 7.03 -10.31
N VAL A 154 17.33 6.50 -9.59
CA VAL A 154 17.05 5.06 -9.50
C VAL A 154 15.79 4.76 -10.30
N VAL A 155 15.90 3.89 -11.30
CA VAL A 155 14.78 3.50 -12.17
C VAL A 155 14.25 2.14 -11.75
N ASP A 156 13.03 2.18 -11.23
CA ASP A 156 12.13 1.07 -10.93
C ASP A 156 12.72 -0.07 -10.09
N ILE A 157 13.33 0.29 -8.96
CA ILE A 157 13.80 -0.65 -7.93
C ILE A 157 13.91 0.02 -6.56
N SER A 158 13.70 -0.76 -5.50
CA SER A 158 13.84 -0.34 -4.11
C SER A 158 15.03 -1.03 -3.40
N PRO A 159 15.58 -0.44 -2.32
CA PRO A 159 16.57 -1.09 -1.45
C PRO A 159 15.96 -2.09 -0.45
N VAL A 160 14.66 -2.38 -0.49
CA VAL A 160 14.00 -3.26 0.51
C VAL A 160 13.22 -4.40 -0.11
N SER A 161 12.28 -4.11 -1.02
CA SER A 161 11.46 -5.17 -1.60
C SER A 161 12.29 -6.14 -2.43
N MET A 162 12.06 -7.40 -2.14
CA MET A 162 12.66 -8.53 -2.84
C MET A 162 11.57 -9.07 -3.77
N SER A 163 11.75 -8.83 -5.07
CA SER A 163 10.69 -9.11 -6.02
C SER A 163 10.46 -10.61 -6.20
N VAL A 164 9.19 -10.99 -6.35
CA VAL A 164 8.75 -12.36 -6.66
C VAL A 164 9.42 -12.85 -7.96
N HIS A 165 9.59 -11.96 -8.94
CA HIS A 165 10.27 -12.26 -10.20
C HIS A 165 11.73 -12.72 -10.04
N TYR A 166 12.50 -12.14 -9.11
CA TYR A 166 13.89 -12.56 -8.85
C TYR A 166 14.00 -13.99 -8.30
N ARG A 167 12.98 -14.45 -7.56
CA ARG A 167 12.97 -15.79 -6.95
C ARG A 167 12.56 -16.88 -7.93
N ASP A 168 11.56 -16.61 -8.77
CA ASP A 168 10.87 -17.66 -9.53
C ASP A 168 11.14 -17.63 -11.04
N ASP A 169 11.36 -16.44 -11.63
CA ASP A 169 11.47 -16.28 -13.09
C ASP A 169 12.92 -16.25 -13.58
N TYR A 170 13.78 -15.44 -12.94
CA TYR A 170 15.18 -15.30 -13.38
C TYR A 170 16.00 -16.60 -13.35
N PRO A 171 15.86 -17.50 -12.36
CA PRO A 171 16.52 -18.80 -12.43
C PRO A 171 16.11 -19.63 -13.66
N LYS A 172 14.82 -19.59 -14.05
CA LYS A 172 14.32 -20.28 -15.25
C LYS A 172 14.87 -19.63 -16.52
N ILE A 173 14.90 -18.30 -16.56
CA ILE A 173 15.47 -17.54 -17.69
C ILE A 173 16.96 -17.86 -17.86
N LEU A 174 17.75 -17.83 -16.78
CA LEU A 174 19.17 -18.15 -16.81
C LEU A 174 19.42 -19.60 -17.25
N ALA A 175 18.60 -20.55 -16.76
CA ALA A 175 18.66 -21.94 -17.20
C ALA A 175 18.33 -22.08 -18.69
N ALA A 176 17.29 -21.39 -19.18
CA ALA A 176 16.92 -21.37 -20.59
C ALA A 176 18.01 -20.74 -21.47
N MET A 177 18.63 -19.64 -21.02
CA MET A 177 19.79 -19.03 -21.69
C MET A 177 20.98 -19.98 -21.75
N LYS A 178 21.27 -20.69 -20.65
CA LYS A 178 22.36 -21.67 -20.59
C LYS A 178 22.15 -22.84 -21.55
N ALA A 179 20.89 -23.22 -21.78
CA ALA A 179 20.51 -24.30 -22.68
C ALA A 179 20.55 -23.93 -24.17
N VAL A 180 20.82 -22.67 -24.54
CA VAL A 180 20.95 -22.27 -25.95
C VAL A 180 22.25 -22.83 -26.53
N ASP A 181 22.12 -23.70 -27.55
CA ASP A 181 23.26 -24.28 -28.25
C ASP A 181 23.73 -23.40 -29.42
N PHE A 182 24.82 -22.66 -29.20
CA PHE A 182 25.44 -21.85 -30.25
C PHE A 182 26.33 -22.64 -31.21
N LYS A 183 26.64 -23.92 -30.95
CA LYS A 183 27.60 -24.70 -31.76
C LYS A 183 27.15 -24.88 -33.21
N LYS A 184 25.83 -24.83 -33.46
CA LYS A 184 25.19 -25.07 -34.77
C LYS A 184 25.21 -23.88 -35.73
N THR A 185 25.73 -22.72 -35.33
CA THR A 185 25.77 -21.53 -36.21
C THR A 185 27.08 -20.75 -36.06
N ARG A 186 27.49 -20.09 -37.15
CA ARG A 186 28.60 -19.13 -37.18
C ARG A 186 28.13 -17.71 -37.56
N LYS A 187 26.82 -17.52 -37.77
CA LYS A 187 26.22 -16.22 -38.11
C LYS A 187 25.44 -15.67 -36.91
N GLU A 188 25.77 -14.45 -36.49
CA GLU A 188 25.16 -13.80 -35.32
C GLU A 188 23.64 -13.66 -35.44
N ASN A 189 23.13 -13.24 -36.61
CA ASN A 189 21.69 -13.09 -36.84
C ASN A 189 20.94 -14.42 -36.70
N LEU A 190 21.53 -15.52 -37.17
CA LEU A 190 20.95 -16.86 -37.04
C LEU A 190 20.98 -17.32 -35.58
N ALA A 191 22.07 -17.05 -34.85
CA ALA A 191 22.17 -17.34 -33.42
C ALA A 191 21.11 -16.59 -32.59
N ARG A 192 20.87 -15.31 -32.91
CA ARG A 192 19.80 -14.51 -32.29
C ARG A 192 18.41 -15.10 -32.56
N SER A 193 18.16 -15.57 -33.79
CA SER A 193 16.89 -16.21 -34.15
C SER A 193 16.66 -17.52 -33.39
N VAL A 194 17.68 -18.38 -33.31
CA VAL A 194 17.64 -19.64 -32.56
C VAL A 194 17.37 -19.38 -31.07
N ALA A 195 18.15 -18.48 -30.46
CA ALA A 195 17.96 -18.09 -29.07
C ALA A 195 16.57 -17.49 -28.82
N LYS A 196 16.05 -16.66 -29.74
CA LYS A 196 14.72 -16.05 -29.64
C LYS A 196 13.63 -17.12 -29.61
N ASN A 197 13.67 -18.09 -30.52
CA ASN A 197 12.66 -19.14 -30.60
C ASN A 197 12.65 -20.01 -29.33
N GLN A 198 13.82 -20.31 -28.77
CA GLN A 198 13.94 -21.08 -27.53
C GLN A 198 13.46 -20.27 -26.32
N LEU A 199 13.89 -19.01 -26.18
CA LEU A 199 13.60 -18.18 -25.02
C LEU A 199 12.14 -17.69 -24.97
N LYS A 200 11.45 -17.56 -26.11
CA LYS A 200 10.01 -17.20 -26.16
C LYS A 200 9.09 -18.16 -25.40
N THR A 201 9.53 -19.40 -25.19
CA THR A 201 8.77 -20.39 -24.40
C THR A 201 8.79 -20.11 -22.90
N VAL A 202 9.76 -19.31 -22.43
CA VAL A 202 9.98 -18.98 -21.01
C VAL A 202 9.76 -17.49 -20.73
N ILE A 203 9.96 -16.62 -21.73
CA ILE A 203 9.90 -15.17 -21.60
C ILE A 203 8.74 -14.62 -22.45
N SER A 204 7.71 -14.11 -21.78
CA SER A 204 6.56 -13.45 -22.43
C SER A 204 6.78 -11.96 -22.69
N ASP A 205 7.74 -11.32 -22.00
CA ASP A 205 8.07 -9.91 -22.19
C ASP A 205 9.05 -9.73 -23.36
N ASP A 206 8.55 -9.17 -24.47
CA ASP A 206 9.33 -8.93 -25.68
C ASP A 206 10.49 -7.94 -25.47
N TYR A 207 10.39 -6.98 -24.54
CA TYR A 207 11.47 -6.03 -24.26
C TYR A 207 12.60 -6.70 -23.49
N LEU A 208 12.26 -7.47 -22.44
CA LEU A 208 13.25 -8.27 -21.72
C LEU A 208 13.93 -9.27 -22.67
N LEU A 209 13.16 -9.95 -23.52
CA LEU A 209 13.68 -10.88 -24.51
C LEU A 209 14.66 -10.20 -25.48
N ASN A 210 14.28 -9.07 -26.08
CA ASN A 210 15.16 -8.34 -26.99
C ASN A 210 16.42 -7.81 -26.28
N GLY A 211 16.28 -7.39 -25.02
CA GLY A 211 17.40 -7.01 -24.16
C GLY A 211 18.39 -8.16 -23.94
N ILE A 212 17.89 -9.34 -23.59
CA ILE A 212 18.71 -10.55 -23.42
C ILE A 212 19.41 -10.91 -24.73
N LEU A 213 18.68 -10.95 -25.84
CA LEU A 213 19.23 -11.29 -27.15
C LEU A 213 20.36 -10.35 -27.54
N SER A 214 20.32 -9.06 -27.15
CA SER A 214 21.38 -8.08 -27.42
C SER A 214 22.77 -8.50 -26.90
N ASN A 215 22.83 -9.42 -25.94
CA ASN A 215 24.05 -9.99 -25.35
C ASN A 215 24.67 -11.16 -26.15
N ILE A 216 24.15 -11.50 -27.32
CA ILE A 216 24.78 -12.49 -28.20
C ILE A 216 25.86 -11.78 -29.02
N LYS A 217 27.10 -12.28 -28.99
CA LYS A 217 28.22 -11.78 -29.81
C LYS A 217 29.09 -12.92 -30.31
N ILE A 218 29.82 -12.65 -31.40
CA ILE A 218 31.02 -13.40 -31.78
C ILE A 218 32.15 -12.98 -30.82
N LYS A 219 32.72 -13.95 -30.11
CA LYS A 219 33.85 -13.81 -29.20
C LYS A 219 35.17 -13.78 -29.98
N ALA A 220 36.25 -13.39 -29.32
CA ALA A 220 37.58 -13.27 -29.93
C ALA A 220 38.12 -14.60 -30.49
N ASP A 221 37.65 -15.74 -29.99
CA ASP A 221 37.97 -17.09 -30.48
C ASP A 221 37.07 -17.55 -31.64
N ASN A 222 36.35 -16.63 -32.29
CA ASN A 222 35.36 -16.88 -33.34
C ASN A 222 34.15 -17.75 -32.92
N THR A 223 33.94 -18.00 -31.62
CA THR A 223 32.74 -18.68 -31.12
C THR A 223 31.61 -17.68 -30.87
N ILE A 224 30.36 -18.09 -31.05
CA ILE A 224 29.20 -17.26 -30.67
C ILE A 224 28.79 -17.63 -29.25
N GLY A 225 28.49 -16.64 -28.42
CA GLY A 225 27.90 -16.89 -27.10
C GLY A 225 27.39 -15.65 -26.40
N TRP A 226 26.93 -15.87 -25.18
CA TRP A 226 26.50 -14.81 -24.27
C TRP A 226 27.69 -13.98 -23.79
N THR A 227 27.54 -12.66 -23.82
CA THR A 227 28.43 -11.70 -23.14
C THR A 227 28.16 -11.64 -21.63
N VAL A 228 27.07 -12.28 -21.18
CA VAL A 228 26.70 -12.39 -19.77
C VAL A 228 27.31 -13.65 -19.15
N ASN A 229 27.89 -13.54 -17.95
CA ASN A 229 28.42 -14.67 -17.18
C ASN A 229 27.29 -15.42 -16.45
N ILE A 230 26.58 -16.27 -17.19
CA ILE A 230 25.39 -17.00 -16.70
C ILE A 230 25.70 -17.79 -15.43
N ASP A 231 26.82 -18.52 -15.38
CA ASP A 231 27.16 -19.37 -14.24
C ASP A 231 27.33 -18.58 -12.95
N THR A 232 27.98 -17.42 -13.02
CA THR A 232 28.12 -16.56 -11.85
C THR A 232 26.78 -15.92 -11.48
N LEU A 233 25.99 -15.46 -12.45
CA LEU A 233 24.67 -14.91 -12.14
C LEU A 233 23.76 -15.95 -11.49
N MET A 234 23.73 -17.19 -11.98
CA MET A 234 22.97 -18.29 -11.36
C MET A 234 23.39 -18.53 -9.91
N LYS A 235 24.70 -18.47 -9.61
CA LYS A 235 25.22 -18.65 -8.26
C LYS A 235 24.81 -17.53 -7.30
N HIS A 236 24.66 -16.29 -7.79
CA HIS A 236 24.42 -15.11 -6.97
C HIS A 236 23.00 -14.54 -7.08
N ILE A 237 22.12 -15.10 -7.92
CA ILE A 237 20.79 -14.54 -8.23
C ILE A 237 19.93 -14.28 -6.98
N TYR A 238 19.95 -15.21 -6.01
CA TYR A 238 19.20 -15.06 -4.76
C TYR A 238 19.80 -13.98 -3.85
N PHE A 239 21.12 -13.78 -3.87
CA PHE A 239 21.77 -12.71 -3.12
C PHE A 239 21.48 -11.34 -3.73
N MET A 240 21.39 -11.25 -5.07
CA MET A 240 21.08 -10.02 -5.80
C MET A 240 19.64 -9.55 -5.57
N ALA A 241 18.73 -10.45 -5.20
CA ALA A 241 17.36 -10.11 -4.86
C ALA A 241 17.29 -9.19 -3.62
N ASP A 242 18.26 -9.29 -2.71
CA ASP A 242 18.34 -8.48 -1.50
C ASP A 242 19.14 -7.19 -1.70
N PHE A 243 19.16 -6.33 -0.68
CA PHE A 243 20.05 -5.17 -0.58
C PHE A 243 21.02 -5.36 0.59
N PRO A 244 22.28 -4.90 0.52
CA PRO A 244 23.28 -5.18 1.55
C PRO A 244 22.85 -4.72 2.95
N ARG A 245 22.67 -5.67 3.87
CA ARG A 245 22.25 -5.38 5.26
C ARG A 245 23.24 -4.48 6.00
N SER A 246 24.52 -4.52 5.64
CA SER A 246 25.60 -3.66 6.16
C SER A 246 25.33 -2.17 5.94
N LEU A 247 24.50 -1.82 4.95
CA LEU A 247 24.21 -0.43 4.59
C LEU A 247 22.98 0.14 5.29
N LYS A 248 22.17 -0.67 5.99
CA LYS A 248 20.92 -0.24 6.66
C LYS A 248 21.06 0.92 7.65
N LYS A 249 22.27 1.20 8.14
CA LYS A 249 22.54 2.30 9.09
C LYS A 249 23.19 3.53 8.43
N LYS A 250 23.52 3.45 7.14
CA LYS A 250 24.15 4.55 6.41
C LYS A 250 23.07 5.44 5.80
N LYS A 251 23.38 6.71 5.60
CA LYS A 251 22.47 7.68 4.99
C LYS A 251 23.19 8.47 3.90
N TYR A 252 22.51 8.68 2.78
CA TYR A 252 22.96 9.56 1.71
C TYR A 252 22.04 10.78 1.63
N PHE A 253 22.60 11.96 1.91
CA PHE A 253 21.88 13.24 1.91
C PHE A 253 22.03 14.03 0.60
N GLY A 254 22.61 13.42 -0.43
CA GLY A 254 22.66 14.04 -1.76
C GLY A 254 21.31 13.93 -2.48
N PRO A 255 21.12 14.70 -3.56
CA PRO A 255 19.92 14.62 -4.37
C PRO A 255 19.62 13.21 -4.84
N THR A 256 18.39 12.76 -4.65
CA THR A 256 17.97 11.39 -4.96
C THR A 256 16.59 11.41 -5.61
N LEU A 257 16.44 10.77 -6.77
CA LEU A 257 15.15 10.59 -7.45
C LEU A 257 14.93 9.10 -7.75
N PHE A 258 13.81 8.56 -7.30
CA PHE A 258 13.31 7.25 -7.71
C PHE A 258 12.19 7.46 -8.74
N ILE A 259 12.28 6.79 -9.87
CA ILE A 259 11.23 6.75 -10.90
C ILE A 259 10.74 5.32 -11.03
N GLY A 260 9.51 5.06 -10.57
CA GLY A 260 8.84 3.76 -10.71
C GLY A 260 7.84 3.73 -11.87
N GLY A 261 7.53 2.54 -12.37
CA GLY A 261 6.38 2.33 -13.25
C GLY A 261 5.11 2.21 -12.42
N GLN A 262 4.01 2.85 -12.83
CA GLN A 262 2.73 2.77 -12.08
C GLN A 262 2.18 1.32 -11.99
N LEU A 263 2.50 0.49 -12.99
CA LEU A 263 2.09 -0.91 -13.06
C LEU A 263 3.19 -1.86 -12.53
N SER A 264 4.31 -1.32 -12.02
CA SER A 264 5.42 -2.10 -11.46
C SER A 264 5.28 -2.24 -9.94
N GLU A 265 5.57 -3.43 -9.43
CA GLU A 265 5.57 -3.73 -7.99
C GLU A 265 6.94 -3.52 -7.33
N LEU A 266 7.93 -2.99 -8.05
CA LEU A 266 9.33 -2.95 -7.61
C LEU A 266 9.69 -1.73 -6.75
N ILE A 267 8.81 -0.74 -6.68
CA ILE A 267 8.84 0.35 -5.71
C ILE A 267 7.46 0.47 -5.07
N PRO A 268 7.05 -0.47 -4.20
CA PRO A 268 5.76 -0.39 -3.55
C PRO A 268 5.73 0.77 -2.54
N PRO A 269 4.56 1.37 -2.26
CA PRO A 269 4.44 2.43 -1.25
C PRO A 269 4.97 2.06 0.14
N ASP A 270 4.95 0.77 0.49
CA ASP A 270 5.44 0.25 1.76
C ASP A 270 6.96 0.36 1.92
N ASP A 271 7.71 0.49 0.82
CA ASP A 271 9.16 0.67 0.85
C ASP A 271 9.58 2.14 1.04
N LEU A 272 8.64 3.10 0.92
CA LEU A 272 8.94 4.52 1.03
C LEU A 272 9.59 4.92 2.38
N PRO A 273 9.20 4.36 3.54
CA PRO A 273 9.88 4.62 4.80
C PRO A 273 11.36 4.21 4.78
N ASP A 274 11.66 3.02 4.27
CA ASP A 274 13.04 2.53 4.22
C ASP A 274 13.89 3.24 3.16
N ILE A 275 13.28 3.59 2.01
CA ILE A 275 13.90 4.49 1.02
C ILE A 275 14.27 5.82 1.68
N ARG A 276 13.35 6.42 2.45
CA ARG A 276 13.59 7.69 3.15
C ARG A 276 14.57 7.55 4.32
N ASP A 277 14.69 6.38 4.93
CA ASP A 277 15.67 6.18 5.99
C ASP A 277 17.10 6.19 5.44
N LEU A 278 17.35 5.47 4.33
CA LEU A 278 18.64 5.42 3.65
C LEU A 278 18.92 6.68 2.81
N PHE A 279 17.89 7.26 2.20
CA PHE A 279 17.98 8.41 1.31
C PHE A 279 16.98 9.50 1.75
N PRO A 280 17.28 10.28 2.80
CA PRO A 280 16.32 11.24 3.39
C PRO A 280 15.83 12.34 2.44
N ARG A 281 16.55 12.59 1.35
CA ARG A 281 16.18 13.56 0.30
C ARG A 281 15.62 12.90 -0.95
N ALA A 282 15.24 11.63 -0.88
CA ALA A 282 14.63 10.92 -1.98
C ALA A 282 13.26 11.51 -2.35
N VAL A 283 13.13 11.89 -3.62
CA VAL A 283 11.84 12.09 -4.28
C VAL A 283 11.48 10.78 -4.96
N VAL A 284 10.25 10.30 -4.78
CA VAL A 284 9.75 9.10 -5.45
C VAL A 284 8.58 9.53 -6.33
N THR A 285 8.64 9.16 -7.62
CA THR A 285 7.61 9.47 -8.60
C THR A 285 7.30 8.25 -9.46
N TYR A 286 6.11 8.21 -10.04
CA TYR A 286 5.66 7.11 -10.90
C TYR A 286 5.26 7.65 -12.27
N ILE A 287 5.60 6.91 -13.34
CA ILE A 287 5.13 7.21 -14.69
C ILE A 287 3.88 6.37 -14.98
N PRO A 288 2.72 7.00 -15.30
CA PRO A 288 1.47 6.28 -15.55
C PRO A 288 1.58 5.23 -16.66
N LYS A 289 0.85 4.13 -16.53
CA LYS A 289 0.76 3.04 -17.54
C LYS A 289 2.09 2.37 -17.93
N THR A 290 3.17 2.58 -17.18
CA THR A 290 4.47 1.93 -17.42
C THR A 290 4.73 0.81 -16.42
N HIS A 291 5.46 -0.22 -16.86
CA HIS A 291 5.90 -1.37 -16.07
C HIS A 291 7.38 -1.18 -15.67
N HIS A 292 8.16 -2.27 -15.60
CA HIS A 292 9.53 -2.23 -15.10
C HIS A 292 10.51 -1.43 -15.98
N HIS A 293 10.27 -1.44 -17.28
CA HIS A 293 11.14 -0.81 -18.27
C HIS A 293 10.69 0.63 -18.56
N VAL A 294 10.54 1.45 -17.51
CA VAL A 294 9.97 2.82 -17.56
C VAL A 294 10.58 3.70 -18.67
N HIS A 295 11.90 3.62 -18.84
CA HIS A 295 12.64 4.39 -19.84
C HIS A 295 12.42 3.93 -21.28
N ILE A 296 11.81 2.75 -21.47
CA ILE A 296 11.41 2.16 -22.75
C ILE A 296 9.90 2.34 -22.96
N ASP A 297 9.10 2.12 -21.92
CA ASP A 297 7.63 2.21 -21.99
C ASP A 297 7.14 3.63 -22.27
N ASP A 298 7.75 4.64 -21.63
CA ASP A 298 7.49 6.06 -21.89
C ASP A 298 8.81 6.87 -21.82
N PRO A 299 9.63 6.84 -22.90
CA PRO A 299 10.92 7.50 -22.93
C PRO A 299 10.79 9.02 -22.80
N ARG A 300 9.66 9.61 -23.20
CA ARG A 300 9.44 11.05 -23.15
C ARG A 300 9.28 11.52 -21.70
N SER A 301 8.33 10.95 -20.98
CA SER A 301 8.10 11.31 -19.56
C SER A 301 9.32 10.98 -18.71
N PHE A 302 9.99 9.86 -19.01
CA PHE A 302 11.24 9.49 -18.35
C PHE A 302 12.36 10.52 -18.58
N LEU A 303 12.56 10.96 -19.83
CA LEU A 303 13.55 11.98 -20.16
C LEU A 303 13.20 13.33 -19.53
N GLU A 304 11.94 13.74 -19.55
CA GLU A 304 11.51 14.99 -18.91
C GLU A 304 11.87 15.01 -17.43
N LEU A 305 11.56 13.95 -16.68
CA LEU A 305 11.93 13.81 -15.26
C LEU A 305 13.44 13.75 -15.05
N THR A 306 14.16 13.02 -15.91
CA THR A 306 15.62 12.85 -15.84
C THR A 306 16.35 14.17 -16.06
N ILE A 307 16.06 14.86 -17.17
CA ILE A 307 16.65 16.16 -17.52
C ILE A 307 16.31 17.20 -16.47
N SER A 308 15.07 17.17 -15.99
CA SER A 308 14.63 17.97 -14.87
C SER A 308 15.57 17.71 -13.68
N PHE A 309 15.63 16.50 -13.12
CA PHE A 309 16.48 16.19 -11.97
C PHE A 309 17.94 16.66 -12.15
N ILE A 310 18.54 16.35 -13.30
CA ILE A 310 19.92 16.72 -13.64
C ILE A 310 20.14 18.24 -13.59
N ARG A 311 19.24 19.03 -14.19
CA ARG A 311 19.36 20.51 -14.25
C ARG A 311 19.17 21.16 -12.88
N THR A 312 18.31 20.64 -12.01
CA THR A 312 18.11 21.20 -10.67
C THR A 312 19.27 20.96 -9.70
N ASN A 313 20.03 19.89 -9.90
CA ASN A 313 21.22 19.63 -9.09
C ASN A 313 22.39 20.55 -9.44
N HIS A 314 22.34 21.20 -10.60
CA HIS A 314 23.33 22.17 -11.05
C HIS A 314 23.27 23.50 -10.27
N TYR A 315 22.06 23.99 -9.98
CA TYR A 315 21.82 25.28 -9.31
C TYR A 315 22.12 25.31 -7.80
N LYS A 316 22.39 24.17 -7.15
CA LYS A 316 22.68 24.10 -5.71
C LYS A 316 24.17 24.18 -5.34
N ARG A 317 25.07 24.37 -6.31
CA ARG A 317 26.53 24.43 -6.09
C ARG A 317 27.04 25.74 -5.43
N ASN A 318 26.22 26.79 -5.35
CA ASN A 318 26.63 28.08 -4.73
C ASN A 318 26.44 28.17 -3.20
N PHE A 319 26.08 27.08 -2.51
CA PHE A 319 26.03 27.05 -1.05
C PHE A 319 27.26 26.33 -0.49
N ARG A 320 28.31 27.09 -0.15
CA ARG A 320 29.36 26.62 0.77
C ARG A 320 28.80 26.63 2.20
N PRO A 321 29.11 25.65 3.05
CA PRO A 321 28.80 25.75 4.48
C PRO A 321 29.65 26.89 5.08
N PRO A 322 29.12 27.69 6.02
CA PRO A 322 29.90 28.77 6.61
C PRO A 322 31.03 28.18 7.47
N PRO A 323 32.28 28.67 7.36
CA PRO A 323 33.27 28.48 8.41
C PRO A 323 32.92 29.38 9.60
N ALA A 324 33.24 28.93 10.81
CA ALA A 324 33.12 29.71 12.02
C ALA A 324 34.17 30.85 12.08
N LEU A 325 33.76 32.01 12.61
CA LEU A 325 34.49 33.27 12.89
C LEU A 325 34.88 34.12 11.65
N ASN A 326 34.86 35.46 11.66
CA ASN A 326 34.99 36.43 12.74
C ASN A 326 34.28 37.77 12.40
N ILE A 327 33.90 38.56 13.41
CA ILE A 327 32.97 39.71 13.31
C ILE A 327 33.61 41.07 12.95
N MET A 328 34.84 41.11 12.40
CA MET A 328 35.60 42.38 12.28
C MET A 328 36.22 42.72 10.91
N ASP A 329 36.10 41.93 9.85
CA ASP A 329 36.96 42.13 8.66
C ASP A 329 36.37 42.81 7.41
N VAL A 330 35.09 43.20 7.34
CA VAL A 330 34.63 43.91 6.11
C VAL A 330 33.60 45.02 6.36
N LEU A 331 33.85 45.84 7.38
CA LEU A 331 33.49 47.26 7.33
C LEU A 331 34.69 48.02 6.73
N GLY A 332 34.69 48.22 5.42
CA GLY A 332 35.73 48.99 4.76
C GLY A 332 35.81 48.73 3.27
N LEU A 333 34.95 49.41 2.49
CA LEU A 333 35.28 50.08 1.21
C LEU A 333 34.00 50.38 0.43
N THR A 334 33.41 51.52 0.77
CA THR A 334 32.40 52.24 -0.03
C THR A 334 33.09 52.92 -1.22
N ILE A 335 32.36 53.06 -2.34
CA ILE A 335 32.58 54.05 -3.41
C ILE A 335 33.77 53.78 -4.37
N ARG A 336 33.50 53.14 -5.51
CA ARG A 336 33.88 53.61 -6.87
C ARG A 336 33.50 52.59 -7.96
N LYS A 337 32.51 52.97 -8.76
CA LYS A 337 32.24 52.64 -10.18
C LYS A 337 30.80 52.21 -10.45
N LEU A 338 29.92 53.20 -10.42
CA LEU A 338 28.84 53.34 -11.40
C LEU A 338 29.45 53.91 -12.70
N GLY A 339 29.06 53.39 -13.86
CA GLY A 339 29.32 54.04 -15.16
C GLY A 339 29.37 53.09 -16.36
N ASN A 340 28.27 53.05 -17.12
CA ASN A 340 28.11 52.56 -18.49
C ASN A 340 28.10 51.01 -18.64
N GLU A 341 27.06 50.36 -19.17
CA GLU A 341 26.43 50.60 -20.46
C GLU A 341 24.91 50.30 -20.44
N TYR A 342 24.13 51.34 -20.73
CA TYR A 342 22.66 51.37 -20.75
C TYR A 342 22.12 51.49 -22.19
N GLN A 343 22.79 50.92 -23.19
CA GLN A 343 22.60 51.29 -24.61
C GLN A 343 22.64 50.13 -25.62
N HIS A 344 22.20 48.91 -25.25
CA HIS A 344 22.19 47.80 -26.23
C HIS A 344 20.97 46.86 -26.25
N CYS A 345 19.83 47.26 -25.70
CA CYS A 345 18.57 46.51 -25.90
C CYS A 345 17.35 47.41 -26.21
N ILE A 346 17.59 48.59 -26.82
CA ILE A 346 16.56 49.39 -27.50
C ILE A 346 16.88 49.38 -28.99
N LYS A 347 16.64 48.26 -29.67
CA LYS A 347 16.47 48.14 -31.14
C LYS A 347 16.20 46.71 -31.60
N ALA A 348 15.34 45.99 -30.88
CA ALA A 348 14.68 44.82 -31.42
C ALA A 348 13.16 45.02 -31.31
N ILE A 349 12.62 45.76 -32.30
CA ILE A 349 11.36 45.47 -32.99
C ILE A 349 10.10 45.64 -32.10
N SER A 350 9.32 46.73 -32.10
CA SER A 350 8.78 47.55 -33.22
C SER A 350 7.92 46.82 -34.25
N ILE A 351 7.46 45.60 -33.97
CA ILE A 351 6.33 44.98 -34.67
C ILE A 351 5.29 44.64 -33.59
N TYR A 352 4.05 45.04 -33.82
CA TYR A 352 2.90 45.12 -32.89
C TYR A 352 2.78 46.42 -32.06
N ARG A 353 2.68 47.55 -32.75
CA ARG A 353 1.76 48.63 -32.32
C ARG A 353 0.47 48.52 -33.15
N SER A 354 -0.59 47.97 -32.56
CA SER A 354 -1.98 48.43 -32.75
C SER A 354 -3.01 47.48 -32.14
N LYS A 355 -3.05 47.34 -30.81
CA LYS A 355 -4.34 47.23 -30.10
C LYS A 355 -4.24 48.03 -28.81
N LYS A 356 -5.09 49.04 -28.74
CA LYS A 356 -5.25 50.01 -27.66
C LYS A 356 -5.69 49.23 -26.41
N ILE A 357 -4.78 48.84 -25.53
CA ILE A 357 -5.16 48.38 -24.18
C ILE A 357 -5.70 49.61 -23.46
N VAL A 358 -7.02 49.67 -23.36
CA VAL A 358 -7.73 50.61 -22.49
C VAL A 358 -7.28 50.28 -21.06
N ARG A 359 -6.32 51.03 -20.52
CA ARG A 359 -6.08 51.02 -19.07
C ARG A 359 -7.21 51.80 -18.44
N GLU A 360 -8.26 51.11 -18.02
CA GLU A 360 -9.24 51.69 -17.12
C GLU A 360 -8.51 52.25 -15.88
N LYS A 361 -8.81 53.49 -15.48
CA LYS A 361 -8.23 54.13 -14.30
C LYS A 361 -8.59 53.29 -13.06
N CYS A 362 -7.63 52.51 -12.55
CA CYS A 362 -7.81 51.73 -11.33
C CYS A 362 -8.01 52.66 -10.12
N THR A 363 -8.99 52.37 -9.26
CA THR A 363 -9.32 53.19 -8.07
C THR A 363 -9.04 52.41 -6.79
N ALA A 364 -7.83 52.53 -6.23
CA ALA A 364 -7.39 51.75 -5.06
C ALA A 364 -7.98 52.26 -3.73
N ILE A 365 -8.45 51.36 -2.88
CA ILE A 365 -9.05 51.65 -1.57
C ILE A 365 -8.25 51.05 -0.39
N ASN A 366 -8.57 51.48 0.82
CA ASN A 366 -8.03 50.85 2.03
C ASN A 366 -8.88 49.63 2.37
N VAL A 367 -8.36 48.44 2.07
CA VAL A 367 -9.02 47.16 2.38
C VAL A 367 -8.87 46.81 3.86
N ALA A 368 -9.96 46.29 4.44
CA ALA A 368 -9.95 45.69 5.76
C ALA A 368 -9.10 44.42 5.75
N HIS A 369 -8.33 44.22 6.81
CA HIS A 369 -7.40 43.10 6.91
C HIS A 369 -7.23 42.70 8.37
N ARG A 370 -6.65 41.52 8.58
CA ARG A 370 -6.24 41.03 9.88
C ARG A 370 -4.81 40.53 9.79
N ILE A 371 -3.99 40.94 10.75
CA ILE A 371 -2.61 40.48 10.89
C ILE A 371 -2.60 39.33 11.90
N HIS A 372 -1.96 38.23 11.51
CA HIS A 372 -1.68 37.08 12.34
C HIS A 372 -0.17 37.02 12.56
N GLY A 373 0.24 37.00 13.83
CA GLY A 373 1.65 37.12 14.21
C GLY A 373 2.10 38.57 14.40
N PRO A 374 3.42 38.82 14.47
CA PRO A 374 3.96 40.17 14.66
C PRO A 374 3.63 41.07 13.47
N SER A 375 3.48 42.38 13.73
CA SER A 375 3.27 43.37 12.68
C SER A 375 4.39 43.35 11.63
N PRO A 376 4.10 43.58 10.34
CA PRO A 376 5.13 43.67 9.31
C PRO A 376 6.11 44.80 9.63
N THR A 377 7.41 44.50 9.56
CA THR A 377 8.49 45.49 9.65
C THR A 377 9.09 45.75 8.26
N PRO A 378 9.73 46.92 8.03
CA PRO A 378 10.49 47.15 6.80
C PRO A 378 11.49 46.01 6.53
N GLY A 379 11.52 45.52 5.28
CA GLY A 379 12.34 44.37 4.89
C GLY A 379 11.79 42.98 5.28
N SER A 380 10.69 42.89 6.03
CA SER A 380 10.00 41.63 6.27
C SER A 380 9.28 41.14 5.00
N MET A 381 9.17 39.81 4.84
CA MET A 381 8.46 39.17 3.73
C MET A 381 7.21 38.45 4.26
N PRO A 382 6.10 39.17 4.48
CA PRO A 382 4.85 38.60 4.98
C PRO A 382 4.13 37.77 3.91
N ILE A 383 3.19 36.95 4.37
CA ILE A 383 2.27 36.18 3.52
C ILE A 383 0.95 36.95 3.43
N ILE A 384 0.51 37.33 2.23
CA ILE A 384 -0.79 37.95 1.99
C ILE A 384 -1.77 36.88 1.53
N VAL A 385 -2.92 36.76 2.20
CA VAL A 385 -3.96 35.78 1.92
C VAL A 385 -5.21 36.48 1.36
N LEU A 386 -5.64 36.06 0.17
CA LEU A 386 -6.76 36.60 -0.58
C LEU A 386 -7.87 35.53 -0.73
N HIS A 387 -9.06 35.82 -0.23
CA HIS A 387 -10.19 34.89 -0.23
C HIS A 387 -10.94 34.82 -1.58
N GLY A 388 -11.77 33.79 -1.75
CA GLY A 388 -12.63 33.55 -2.92
C GLY A 388 -13.89 34.41 -2.97
N CYS A 389 -14.72 34.24 -4.00
CA CYS A 389 -16.02 34.92 -4.03
C CYS A 389 -16.96 34.34 -2.97
N LEU A 390 -17.85 35.17 -2.39
CA LEU A 390 -18.71 34.80 -1.25
C LEU A 390 -17.95 34.28 -0.02
N GLU A 391 -16.68 34.64 0.12
CA GLU A 391 -15.87 34.47 1.32
C GLU A 391 -15.49 35.84 1.92
N SER A 392 -14.83 35.80 3.08
CA SER A 392 -14.09 36.90 3.69
C SER A 392 -12.82 36.39 4.38
N LYS A 393 -12.00 37.31 4.92
CA LYS A 393 -10.82 37.01 5.75
C LYS A 393 -11.12 36.05 6.92
N LYS A 394 -12.38 35.98 7.38
CA LYS A 394 -12.81 35.08 8.46
C LYS A 394 -12.76 33.61 8.04
N ASN A 395 -13.03 33.31 6.76
CA ASN A 395 -12.95 31.94 6.24
C ASN A 395 -11.51 31.38 6.34
N TRP A 396 -10.51 32.27 6.33
CA TRP A 396 -9.09 31.92 6.40
C TRP A 396 -8.49 31.97 7.81
N GLU A 397 -9.25 32.39 8.84
CA GLU A 397 -8.71 32.70 10.17
C GLU A 397 -7.92 31.53 10.79
N ASN A 398 -8.48 30.31 10.73
CA ASN A 398 -7.82 29.12 11.25
C ASN A 398 -6.55 28.77 10.47
N MET A 399 -6.59 28.90 9.14
CA MET A 399 -5.45 28.62 8.27
C MET A 399 -4.32 29.63 8.52
N CYS A 400 -4.64 30.92 8.60
CA CYS A 400 -3.67 31.98 8.88
C CYS A 400 -2.99 31.80 10.24
N ASN A 401 -3.75 31.43 11.28
CA ASN A 401 -3.18 31.10 12.59
C ASN A 401 -2.21 29.91 12.48
N HIS A 402 -2.59 28.87 11.74
CA HIS A 402 -1.77 27.68 11.57
C HIS A 402 -0.48 27.95 10.78
N ILE A 403 -0.56 28.74 9.70
CA ILE A 403 0.59 29.18 8.92
C ILE A 403 1.53 30.03 9.78
N THR A 404 0.99 30.98 10.52
CA THR A 404 1.78 31.84 11.42
C THR A 404 2.53 30.99 12.45
N ALA A 405 1.81 30.09 13.15
CA ALA A 405 2.40 29.23 14.17
C ALA A 405 3.48 28.30 13.61
N SER A 406 3.33 27.82 12.37
CA SER A 406 4.23 26.83 11.78
C SER A 406 5.42 27.44 11.04
N THR A 407 5.29 28.68 10.56
CA THR A 407 6.30 29.34 9.72
C THR A 407 7.00 30.50 10.42
N ASN A 408 6.44 30.97 11.54
CA ASN A 408 6.83 32.20 12.23
C ASN A 408 6.81 33.45 11.32
N LYS A 409 6.09 33.40 10.19
CA LYS A 409 5.89 34.55 9.29
C LYS A 409 4.63 35.30 9.66
N THR A 410 4.65 36.61 9.49
CA THR A 410 3.46 37.45 9.53
C THR A 410 2.53 37.08 8.38
N VAL A 411 1.26 36.80 8.70
CA VAL A 411 0.21 36.52 7.70
C VAL A 411 -0.82 37.64 7.73
N ILE A 412 -1.15 38.22 6.58
CA ILE A 412 -2.13 39.30 6.42
C ILE A 412 -3.32 38.75 5.61
N ALA A 413 -4.43 38.47 6.28
CA ALA A 413 -5.68 38.06 5.64
C ALA A 413 -6.50 39.30 5.26
N VAL A 414 -6.91 39.40 4.00
CA VAL A 414 -7.51 40.63 3.43
C VAL A 414 -8.95 40.39 3.02
N ASP A 415 -9.85 41.30 3.35
CA ASP A 415 -11.18 41.36 2.73
C ASP A 415 -11.08 42.12 1.41
N ALA A 416 -11.50 41.50 0.31
CA ALA A 416 -11.62 42.18 -0.97
C ALA A 416 -12.63 43.34 -0.89
N ARG A 417 -12.47 44.38 -1.74
CA ARG A 417 -13.51 45.40 -1.91
C ARG A 417 -14.87 44.74 -2.13
N ASN A 418 -15.97 45.35 -1.66
CA ASN A 418 -17.32 44.79 -1.73
C ASN A 418 -17.56 43.48 -0.94
N HIS A 419 -16.57 43.01 -0.16
CA HIS A 419 -16.68 41.84 0.71
C HIS A 419 -16.30 42.20 2.15
N GLY A 420 -16.86 41.46 3.10
CA GLY A 420 -16.51 41.56 4.51
C GLY A 420 -16.63 42.97 5.08
N ASP A 421 -15.58 43.43 5.74
CA ASP A 421 -15.50 44.76 6.34
C ASP A 421 -14.80 45.80 5.44
N SER A 422 -14.45 45.43 4.21
CA SER A 422 -13.86 46.35 3.24
C SER A 422 -14.91 47.30 2.64
N PRO A 423 -14.51 48.50 2.18
CA PRO A 423 -15.44 49.45 1.61
C PRO A 423 -16.26 48.89 0.43
N HIS A 424 -17.52 49.30 0.38
CA HIS A 424 -18.41 49.07 -0.76
C HIS A 424 -18.15 50.14 -1.83
N THR A 425 -17.77 49.72 -3.04
CA THR A 425 -17.40 50.60 -4.15
C THR A 425 -18.20 50.32 -5.41
N LEU A 426 -18.11 51.24 -6.38
CA LEU A 426 -18.50 51.02 -7.76
C LEU A 426 -17.31 50.37 -8.49
N GLY A 427 -17.51 49.22 -9.14
CA GLY A 427 -16.47 48.47 -9.86
C GLY A 427 -15.82 47.35 -9.02
N HIS A 428 -15.65 46.19 -9.65
CA HIS A 428 -15.11 44.97 -9.04
C HIS A 428 -14.48 44.05 -10.11
N ASP A 429 -13.29 44.43 -10.58
CA ASP A 429 -12.45 43.67 -11.51
C ASP A 429 -11.07 43.35 -10.89
N TYR A 430 -10.32 42.48 -11.55
CA TYR A 430 -9.04 42.00 -11.02
C TYR A 430 -7.91 43.04 -11.01
N HIS A 431 -7.96 44.08 -11.84
CA HIS A 431 -6.99 45.19 -11.78
C HIS A 431 -7.22 46.06 -10.54
N ASN A 432 -8.49 46.38 -10.28
CA ASN A 432 -8.93 47.09 -9.10
C ASN A 432 -8.59 46.31 -7.81
N LEU A 433 -8.85 45.00 -7.78
CA LEU A 433 -8.49 44.13 -6.65
C LEU A 433 -6.97 44.07 -6.41
N ALA A 434 -6.16 43.96 -7.47
CA ALA A 434 -4.69 43.96 -7.36
C ALA A 434 -4.16 45.31 -6.86
N ALA A 435 -4.75 46.42 -7.33
CA ALA A 435 -4.38 47.77 -6.90
C ALA A 435 -4.65 48.00 -5.40
N ASP A 436 -5.69 47.38 -4.83
CA ASP A 436 -5.96 47.42 -3.39
C ASP A 436 -4.88 46.71 -2.58
N VAL A 437 -4.47 45.52 -3.02
CA VAL A 437 -3.40 44.76 -2.38
C VAL A 437 -2.08 45.54 -2.46
N SER A 438 -1.80 46.15 -3.60
CA SER A 438 -0.62 47.00 -3.81
C SER A 438 -0.62 48.23 -2.87
N LYS A 439 -1.78 48.86 -2.66
CA LYS A 439 -1.95 49.96 -1.70
C LYS A 439 -1.79 49.50 -0.25
N LEU A 440 -2.28 48.31 0.10
CA LEU A 440 -2.07 47.68 1.41
C LEU A 440 -0.59 47.40 1.67
N MET A 441 0.13 46.85 0.69
CA MET A 441 1.58 46.62 0.79
C MET A 441 2.33 47.92 1.04
N LYS A 442 1.98 49.00 0.32
CA LYS A 442 2.56 50.34 0.54
C LYS A 442 2.28 50.86 1.95
N LYS A 443 1.07 50.65 2.49
CA LYS A 443 0.72 51.07 3.85
C LYS A 443 1.62 50.46 4.93
N PHE A 444 2.07 49.22 4.72
CA PHE A 444 2.93 48.49 5.66
C PHE A 444 4.42 48.49 5.26
N SER A 445 4.81 49.28 4.26
CA SER A 445 6.17 49.31 3.73
C SER A 445 6.68 47.92 3.31
N ILE A 446 5.78 47.09 2.76
CA ILE A 446 6.09 45.75 2.25
C ILE A 446 6.58 45.89 0.81
N GLU A 447 7.86 45.63 0.58
CA GLU A 447 8.45 45.66 -0.76
C GLU A 447 8.11 44.40 -1.56
N GLN A 448 8.13 43.24 -0.90
CA GLN A 448 7.87 41.95 -1.51
C GLN A 448 7.11 41.03 -0.54
N SER A 449 6.18 40.22 -1.07
CA SER A 449 5.35 39.30 -0.28
C SER A 449 5.16 37.93 -0.94
N ILE A 450 4.82 36.94 -0.13
CA ILE A 450 4.27 35.66 -0.62
C ILE A 450 2.76 35.85 -0.75
N VAL A 451 2.17 35.55 -1.90
CA VAL A 451 0.73 35.73 -2.12
C VAL A 451 0.03 34.39 -2.22
N ILE A 452 -0.98 34.16 -1.40
CA ILE A 452 -1.87 32.99 -1.46
C ILE A 452 -3.26 33.49 -1.81
N GLY A 453 -3.85 32.97 -2.88
CA GLY A 453 -5.17 33.40 -3.33
C GLY A 453 -6.06 32.23 -3.71
N HIS A 454 -7.29 32.19 -3.18
CA HIS A 454 -8.30 31.20 -3.55
C HIS A 454 -9.33 31.79 -4.51
N CYS A 455 -9.65 31.05 -5.57
CA CYS A 455 -10.70 31.43 -6.52
C CYS A 455 -10.48 32.88 -7.03
N MET A 456 -11.38 33.82 -6.73
CA MET A 456 -11.20 35.25 -7.01
C MET A 456 -9.88 35.81 -6.50
N GLY A 457 -9.52 35.52 -5.25
CA GLY A 457 -8.24 35.93 -4.68
C GLY A 457 -7.04 35.34 -5.43
N GLY A 458 -7.19 34.13 -6.00
CA GLY A 458 -6.19 33.50 -6.86
C GLY A 458 -5.97 34.29 -8.15
N LYS A 459 -7.06 34.67 -8.82
CA LYS A 459 -7.02 35.55 -9.99
C LYS A 459 -6.49 36.94 -9.67
N THR A 460 -6.84 37.53 -8.52
CA THR A 460 -6.23 38.78 -8.04
C THR A 460 -4.72 38.66 -7.85
N GLY A 461 -4.25 37.58 -7.21
CA GLY A 461 -2.82 37.31 -7.01
C GLY A 461 -2.07 37.14 -8.33
N MET A 462 -2.68 36.45 -9.30
CA MET A 462 -2.16 36.33 -10.67
C MET A 462 -2.01 37.69 -11.36
N VAL A 463 -3.04 38.55 -11.29
CA VAL A 463 -2.96 39.91 -11.86
C VAL A 463 -1.89 40.76 -11.17
N LEU A 464 -1.78 40.71 -9.84
CA LEU A 464 -0.73 41.41 -9.11
C LEU A 464 0.67 40.94 -9.54
N ALA A 465 0.90 39.63 -9.66
CA ALA A 465 2.17 39.06 -10.09
C ALA A 465 2.53 39.43 -11.55
N LEU A 466 1.55 39.52 -12.45
CA LEU A 466 1.77 39.88 -13.85
C LEU A 466 1.96 41.39 -14.07
N THR A 467 1.35 42.22 -13.22
CA THR A 467 1.39 43.69 -13.35
C THR A 467 2.50 44.33 -12.52
N GLU A 468 2.80 43.77 -11.34
CA GLU A 468 3.81 44.25 -10.39
C GLU A 468 4.70 43.08 -9.90
N PRO A 469 5.45 42.40 -10.79
CA PRO A 469 6.16 41.16 -10.48
C PRO A 469 7.18 41.28 -9.34
N SER A 470 7.79 42.45 -9.15
CA SER A 470 8.77 42.68 -8.08
C SER A 470 8.15 42.61 -6.67
N LYS A 471 6.83 42.82 -6.55
CA LYS A 471 6.11 42.76 -5.27
C LYS A 471 5.73 41.35 -4.84
N VAL A 472 5.83 40.37 -5.74
CA VAL A 472 5.44 38.97 -5.46
C VAL A 472 6.70 38.11 -5.47
N ALA A 473 7.11 37.61 -4.30
CA ALA A 473 8.23 36.67 -4.15
C ALA A 473 7.86 35.28 -4.67
N SER A 474 6.65 34.83 -4.35
CA SER A 474 6.08 33.57 -4.80
C SER A 474 4.57 33.61 -4.75
N LEU A 475 3.92 32.92 -5.68
CA LEU A 475 2.46 32.91 -5.84
C LEU A 475 1.90 31.50 -5.58
N ILE A 476 0.83 31.41 -4.79
CA ILE A 476 0.05 30.19 -4.59
C ILE A 476 -1.40 30.48 -5.01
N VAL A 477 -1.86 29.79 -6.04
CA VAL A 477 -3.20 29.91 -6.62
C VAL A 477 -4.01 28.68 -6.22
N VAL A 478 -5.14 28.88 -5.58
CA VAL A 478 -6.00 27.80 -5.08
C VAL A 478 -7.27 27.73 -5.91
N ASP A 479 -7.44 26.59 -6.57
CA ASP A 479 -8.63 26.15 -7.29
C ASP A 479 -9.21 27.13 -8.32
N THR A 480 -8.33 27.75 -9.12
CA THR A 480 -8.70 28.59 -10.25
C THR A 480 -7.61 28.67 -11.31
N SER A 481 -7.98 29.09 -12.52
CA SER A 481 -7.10 29.18 -13.69
C SER A 481 -7.28 30.53 -14.41
N PRO A 482 -6.24 31.04 -15.12
CA PRO A 482 -6.37 32.20 -16.00
C PRO A 482 -6.98 31.86 -17.38
N VAL A 483 -7.28 30.59 -17.68
CA VAL A 483 -7.72 30.12 -19.00
C VAL A 483 -9.20 29.77 -19.02
N SER A 484 -9.63 28.76 -18.25
CA SER A 484 -11.05 28.39 -18.17
C SER A 484 -11.81 29.32 -17.23
N THR A 485 -13.06 29.61 -17.58
CA THR A 485 -14.04 30.06 -16.60
C THR A 485 -14.42 28.84 -15.73
N SER A 486 -14.59 29.07 -14.44
CA SER A 486 -14.92 28.03 -13.47
C SER A 486 -16.32 27.47 -13.77
N GLY A 487 -16.41 26.45 -14.64
CA GLY A 487 -17.67 26.02 -15.28
C GLY A 487 -18.83 25.61 -14.36
N SER A 488 -18.63 25.43 -13.05
CA SER A 488 -19.70 25.20 -12.07
C SER A 488 -20.18 26.48 -11.36
N MET A 489 -19.33 27.48 -11.17
CA MET A 489 -19.69 28.78 -10.58
C MET A 489 -20.46 29.68 -11.56
N ASP A 490 -20.23 29.50 -12.86
CA ASP A 490 -20.83 30.29 -13.94
C ASP A 490 -22.37 30.30 -13.91
N VAL A 491 -22.98 29.19 -13.49
CA VAL A 491 -24.44 29.01 -13.41
C VAL A 491 -24.99 29.28 -12.00
N LYS A 492 -24.20 28.97 -10.96
CA LYS A 492 -24.67 29.00 -9.57
C LYS A 492 -24.53 30.37 -8.92
N TYR A 493 -23.43 31.07 -9.17
CA TYR A 493 -23.10 32.31 -8.48
C TYR A 493 -24.14 33.42 -8.67
N PRO A 494 -24.64 33.69 -9.90
CA PRO A 494 -25.68 34.70 -10.09
C PRO A 494 -26.97 34.34 -9.35
N LYS A 495 -27.32 33.04 -9.29
CA LYS A 495 -28.51 32.55 -8.59
C LYS A 495 -28.37 32.72 -7.07
N ILE A 496 -27.18 32.46 -6.52
CA ILE A 496 -26.90 32.67 -5.09
C ILE A 496 -26.97 34.16 -4.75
N VAL A 497 -26.28 35.03 -5.50
CA VAL A 497 -26.32 36.48 -5.25
C VAL A 497 -27.75 37.04 -5.41
N ASP A 498 -28.51 36.54 -6.38
CA ASP A 498 -29.92 36.91 -6.56
C ASP A 498 -30.78 36.47 -5.38
N ALA A 499 -30.62 35.24 -4.90
CA ALA A 499 -31.28 34.75 -3.71
C ALA A 499 -30.92 35.56 -2.46
N MET A 500 -29.63 35.88 -2.26
CA MET A 500 -29.17 36.68 -1.12
C MET A 500 -29.83 38.06 -1.13
N SER A 501 -29.99 38.65 -2.31
CA SER A 501 -30.60 39.98 -2.47
C SER A 501 -32.09 40.00 -2.12
N LYS A 502 -32.77 38.85 -2.15
CA LYS A 502 -34.19 38.68 -1.78
C LYS A 502 -34.40 38.42 -0.29
N ILE A 503 -33.35 38.11 0.46
CA ILE A 503 -33.45 37.82 1.90
C ILE A 503 -33.32 39.13 2.70
N ASN A 504 -34.42 39.54 3.34
CA ASN A 504 -34.44 40.68 4.24
C ASN A 504 -34.08 40.26 5.68
N LEU A 505 -32.94 40.75 6.18
CA LEU A 505 -32.41 40.45 7.52
C LEU A 505 -32.57 41.61 8.52
N LYS A 506 -33.14 42.74 8.08
CA LYS A 506 -33.23 43.96 8.88
C LYS A 506 -34.14 43.74 10.11
N GLY A 507 -33.72 44.27 11.26
CA GLY A 507 -34.47 44.15 12.52
C GLY A 507 -34.34 42.80 13.24
N MET A 508 -33.63 41.83 12.65
CA MET A 508 -33.38 40.53 13.30
C MET A 508 -32.14 40.58 14.20
N SER A 509 -32.10 39.72 15.22
CA SER A 509 -30.85 39.44 15.94
C SER A 509 -29.88 38.68 15.02
N LEU A 510 -28.56 38.78 15.27
CA LEU A 510 -27.56 38.10 14.43
C LEU A 510 -27.78 36.58 14.33
N LYS A 511 -28.18 35.96 15.45
CA LYS A 511 -28.51 34.54 15.50
C LYS A 511 -29.72 34.23 14.61
N ARG A 512 -30.83 34.96 14.78
CA ARG A 512 -32.06 34.78 14.01
C ARG A 512 -31.86 35.06 12.52
N ALA A 513 -31.04 36.06 12.18
CA ALA A 513 -30.73 36.39 10.80
C ALA A 513 -29.98 35.26 10.08
N ARG A 514 -29.03 34.60 10.76
CA ARG A 514 -28.31 33.44 10.21
C ARG A 514 -29.22 32.23 10.02
N GLU A 515 -30.02 31.90 11.03
CA GLU A 515 -31.00 30.81 10.96
C GLU A 515 -32.04 31.05 9.84
N PHE A 516 -32.54 32.27 9.74
CA PHE A 516 -33.50 32.65 8.69
C PHE A 516 -32.89 32.57 7.29
N ALA A 517 -31.68 33.09 7.11
CA ALA A 517 -30.97 33.01 5.84
C ALA A 517 -30.62 31.56 5.46
N GLU A 518 -30.21 30.73 6.43
CA GLU A 518 -29.91 29.32 6.23
C GLU A 518 -31.13 28.58 5.69
N ASN A 519 -32.28 28.72 6.34
CA ASN A 519 -33.52 28.08 5.91
C ASN A 519 -33.92 28.50 4.48
N LYS A 520 -33.83 29.80 4.17
CA LYS A 520 -34.17 30.31 2.83
C LYS A 520 -33.19 29.87 1.74
N MET A 521 -31.93 29.67 2.11
CA MET A 521 -30.88 29.24 1.18
C MET A 521 -30.89 27.72 0.94
N LEU A 522 -31.29 26.93 1.94
CA LEU A 522 -31.45 25.47 1.82
C LEU A 522 -32.57 25.08 0.83
N GLU A 523 -33.60 25.91 0.69
CA GLU A 523 -34.71 25.69 -0.27
C GLU A 523 -34.26 25.72 -1.75
N LEU A 524 -33.05 26.23 -2.06
CA LEU A 524 -32.66 26.59 -3.43
C LEU A 524 -31.83 25.53 -4.17
N ASP A 525 -31.40 24.45 -3.50
CA ASP A 525 -30.52 23.40 -4.05
C ASP A 525 -29.26 23.93 -4.79
N LEU A 526 -28.75 25.10 -4.37
CA LEU A 526 -27.60 25.76 -5.01
C LEU A 526 -26.25 25.33 -4.43
N PHE A 527 -26.22 24.84 -3.18
CA PHE A 527 -25.01 24.51 -2.44
C PHE A 527 -24.74 23.00 -2.47
N GLN A 528 -23.50 22.58 -2.77
CA GLN A 528 -23.11 21.18 -2.82
C GLN A 528 -22.86 20.58 -1.43
N SER A 529 -22.66 21.44 -0.42
CA SER A 529 -22.48 21.02 0.96
C SER A 529 -23.02 22.04 1.94
N GLN A 530 -23.39 21.58 3.14
CA GLN A 530 -23.76 22.48 4.25
C GLN A 530 -22.59 23.40 4.63
N HIS A 531 -21.35 22.97 4.38
CA HIS A 531 -20.17 23.76 4.69
C HIS A 531 -20.04 25.00 3.78
N GLU A 532 -20.29 24.83 2.48
CA GLU A 532 -20.35 25.91 1.48
C GLU A 532 -21.42 26.96 1.89
N LEU A 533 -22.60 26.51 2.30
CA LEU A 533 -23.66 27.40 2.81
C LEU A 533 -23.22 28.13 4.09
N GLN A 534 -22.62 27.42 5.05
CA GLN A 534 -22.14 28.04 6.29
C GLN A 534 -21.05 29.08 6.02
N ASN A 535 -20.19 28.88 5.01
CA ASN A 535 -19.20 29.87 4.58
C ASN A 535 -19.85 31.18 4.10
N VAL A 536 -20.96 31.08 3.37
CA VAL A 536 -21.75 32.26 2.96
C VAL A 536 -22.41 32.93 4.17
N LEU A 537 -23.01 32.15 5.09
CA LEU A 537 -23.71 32.65 6.28
C LEU A 537 -22.80 33.34 7.31
N LEU A 538 -21.51 32.96 7.38
CA LEU A 538 -20.51 33.62 8.21
C LEU A 538 -20.37 35.12 7.90
N ASN A 539 -20.77 35.50 6.69
CA ASN A 539 -20.73 36.87 6.19
C ASN A 539 -22.03 37.64 6.44
N ILE A 540 -22.94 37.12 7.27
CA ILE A 540 -23.99 37.91 7.91
C ILE A 540 -23.40 38.55 9.17
N GLY A 541 -23.57 39.88 9.28
CA GLY A 541 -23.05 40.65 10.39
C GLY A 541 -23.67 42.03 10.51
N LYS A 542 -23.16 42.81 11.45
CA LYS A 542 -23.61 44.19 11.69
C LYS A 542 -23.04 45.13 10.63
N LEU A 543 -23.90 45.84 9.92
CA LEU A 543 -23.57 46.84 8.91
C LEU A 543 -23.23 48.19 9.56
N SER A 544 -22.76 49.14 8.76
CA SER A 544 -22.38 50.50 9.22
C SER A 544 -23.55 51.25 9.88
N ASP A 545 -24.77 51.05 9.40
CA ASP A 545 -26.01 51.61 9.96
C ASP A 545 -26.52 50.85 11.22
N LYS A 546 -25.69 49.95 11.77
CA LYS A 546 -25.96 49.05 12.90
C LYS A 546 -27.01 47.97 12.63
N SER A 547 -27.61 47.89 11.45
CA SER A 547 -28.53 46.82 11.07
C SER A 547 -27.78 45.49 10.84
N ILE A 548 -28.50 44.36 10.89
CA ILE A 548 -27.95 43.06 10.51
C ILE A 548 -28.22 42.81 9.03
N GLY A 549 -27.19 42.39 8.29
CA GLY A 549 -27.31 42.08 6.88
C GLY A 549 -26.07 41.39 6.31
N TRP A 550 -26.09 41.18 5.00
CA TRP A 550 -24.96 40.65 4.26
C TRP A 550 -23.81 41.65 4.23
N LYS A 551 -22.61 41.20 4.59
CA LYS A 551 -21.34 41.96 4.48
C LYS A 551 -20.84 42.08 3.03
N TYR A 552 -21.74 41.92 2.07
CA TYR A 552 -21.45 41.98 0.64
C TYR A 552 -22.17 43.16 0.03
N ASN A 553 -21.51 43.83 -0.92
CA ASN A 553 -22.20 44.75 -1.81
C ASN A 553 -22.86 43.96 -2.95
N LEU A 554 -23.96 43.27 -2.64
CA LEU A 554 -24.65 42.37 -3.59
C LEU A 554 -25.02 43.07 -4.90
N LYS A 555 -25.35 44.37 -4.86
CA LYS A 555 -25.68 45.17 -6.04
C LYS A 555 -24.48 45.28 -6.99
N THR A 556 -23.31 45.65 -6.46
CA THR A 556 -22.09 45.74 -7.28
C THR A 556 -21.62 44.36 -7.73
N LEU A 557 -21.63 43.35 -6.85
CA LEU A 557 -21.20 41.99 -7.20
C LEU A 557 -22.08 41.37 -8.30
N LYS A 558 -23.39 41.61 -8.27
CA LYS A 558 -24.31 41.19 -9.33
C LYS A 558 -24.00 41.89 -10.66
N LYS A 559 -23.72 43.20 -10.62
CA LYS A 559 -23.41 44.00 -11.82
C LYS A 559 -22.06 43.63 -12.45
N SER A 560 -21.05 43.32 -11.62
CA SER A 560 -19.69 42.99 -12.05
C SER A 560 -19.45 41.49 -12.21
N PHE A 561 -20.51 40.65 -12.29
CA PHE A 561 -20.33 39.20 -12.40
C PHE A 561 -19.51 38.79 -13.63
N ALA A 562 -19.69 39.46 -14.77
CA ALA A 562 -18.90 39.18 -15.98
C ALA A 562 -17.39 39.44 -15.76
N ASP A 563 -17.05 40.52 -15.05
CA ASP A 563 -15.67 40.88 -14.71
C ASP A 563 -15.08 39.93 -13.67
N ILE A 564 -15.90 39.43 -12.73
CA ILE A 564 -15.50 38.42 -11.76
C ILE A 564 -15.22 37.08 -12.46
N ASN A 565 -16.06 36.71 -13.43
CA ASN A 565 -15.95 35.40 -14.03
C ASN A 565 -14.81 35.31 -15.05
N SER A 566 -14.57 36.37 -15.80
CA SER A 566 -13.50 36.43 -16.81
C SER A 566 -12.14 36.78 -16.21
N PHE A 567 -11.06 36.22 -16.75
CA PHE A 567 -9.70 36.70 -16.45
C PHE A 567 -9.35 37.80 -17.45
N PRO A 568 -8.77 38.94 -17.02
CA PRO A 568 -8.44 40.03 -17.93
C PRO A 568 -7.39 39.60 -18.95
N ASP A 569 -7.39 40.24 -20.12
CA ASP A 569 -6.36 40.01 -21.14
C ASP A 569 -4.98 40.43 -20.62
N MET A 570 -4.12 39.45 -20.43
CA MET A 570 -2.74 39.59 -19.97
C MET A 570 -1.73 39.22 -21.06
N SER A 571 -2.14 39.27 -22.33
CA SER A 571 -1.27 38.97 -23.46
C SER A 571 0.03 39.79 -23.41
N GLY A 572 1.16 39.10 -23.55
CA GLY A 572 2.50 39.70 -23.49
C GLY A 572 3.03 39.97 -22.07
N LYS A 573 2.34 39.51 -21.02
CA LYS A 573 2.84 39.53 -19.64
C LYS A 573 3.24 38.12 -19.20
N THR A 574 4.28 38.05 -18.38
CA THR A 574 4.79 36.77 -17.83
C THR A 574 5.35 37.00 -16.45
N TYR A 575 5.06 36.10 -15.51
CA TYR A 575 5.65 36.09 -14.18
C TYR A 575 6.55 34.85 -14.04
N ASN A 576 7.85 35.09 -13.87
CA ASN A 576 8.87 34.03 -13.79
C ASN A 576 9.16 33.57 -12.35
N GLY A 577 8.51 34.16 -11.35
CA GLY A 577 8.70 33.76 -9.96
C GLY A 577 8.03 32.41 -9.64
N PRO A 578 8.44 31.75 -8.54
CA PRO A 578 7.85 30.48 -8.11
C PRO A 578 6.33 30.57 -8.01
N THR A 579 5.63 29.66 -8.69
CA THR A 579 4.17 29.64 -8.70
C THR A 579 3.65 28.23 -8.43
N LEU A 580 2.68 28.07 -7.53
CA LEU A 580 2.00 26.81 -7.24
C LEU A 580 0.50 26.97 -7.45
N PHE A 581 -0.08 26.14 -8.30
CA PHE A 581 -1.51 25.91 -8.40
C PHE A 581 -1.88 24.69 -7.56
N VAL A 582 -2.87 24.82 -6.68
CA VAL A 582 -3.43 23.73 -5.88
C VAL A 582 -4.91 23.60 -6.23
N ALA A 583 -5.34 22.47 -6.78
CA ALA A 583 -6.71 22.25 -7.23
C ALA A 583 -7.36 21.02 -6.57
N GLY A 584 -8.66 21.07 -6.30
CA GLY A 584 -9.40 19.92 -5.80
C GLY A 584 -9.73 18.98 -6.96
N ARG A 585 -9.45 17.67 -6.81
CA ARG A 585 -9.72 16.70 -7.87
C ARG A 585 -11.22 16.62 -8.24
N LEU A 586 -12.12 17.03 -7.35
CA LEU A 586 -13.56 17.01 -7.57
C LEU A 586 -14.13 18.34 -8.09
N SER A 587 -13.34 19.42 -8.14
CA SER A 587 -13.82 20.77 -8.49
C SER A 587 -13.93 21.04 -10.00
N TYR A 588 -13.08 20.40 -10.81
CA TYR A 588 -12.90 20.68 -12.24
C TYR A 588 -12.53 22.14 -12.58
N ALA A 589 -12.27 23.01 -11.59
CA ALA A 589 -11.94 24.43 -11.81
C ALA A 589 -10.59 24.67 -12.52
N ILE A 590 -9.69 23.68 -12.50
CA ILE A 590 -8.48 23.66 -13.32
C ILE A 590 -8.48 22.34 -14.10
N PRO A 591 -9.05 22.30 -15.30
CA PRO A 591 -9.00 21.12 -16.13
C PRO A 591 -7.60 20.96 -16.76
N PRO A 592 -7.15 19.74 -17.12
CA PRO A 592 -5.80 19.50 -17.64
C PRO A 592 -5.40 20.35 -18.87
N GLU A 593 -6.37 20.73 -19.70
CA GLU A 593 -6.21 21.58 -20.88
C GLU A 593 -5.73 23.01 -20.56
N ASP A 594 -6.02 23.52 -19.35
CA ASP A 594 -5.61 24.85 -18.92
C ASP A 594 -4.11 24.97 -18.64
N LEU A 595 -3.41 23.83 -18.50
CA LEU A 595 -1.97 23.80 -18.21
C LEU A 595 -1.15 24.58 -19.23
N HIS A 596 -1.57 24.60 -20.49
CA HIS A 596 -0.86 25.35 -21.52
C HIS A 596 -0.95 26.87 -21.25
N GLY A 597 -2.15 27.42 -21.09
CA GLY A 597 -2.31 28.85 -20.85
C GLY A 597 -1.81 29.29 -19.46
N ILE A 598 -1.87 28.42 -18.45
CA ILE A 598 -1.18 28.65 -17.17
C ILE A 598 0.33 28.83 -17.39
N ARG A 599 0.97 27.92 -18.14
CA ARG A 599 2.43 27.99 -18.39
C ARG A 599 2.84 29.16 -19.28
N THR A 600 1.95 29.67 -20.12
CA THR A 600 2.19 30.86 -20.93
C THR A 600 2.36 32.11 -20.07
N LEU A 601 1.52 32.28 -19.04
CA LEU A 601 1.58 33.44 -18.14
C LEU A 601 2.54 33.19 -16.95
N PHE A 602 2.67 31.94 -16.51
CA PHE A 602 3.45 31.51 -15.35
C PHE A 602 4.37 30.33 -15.70
N PRO A 603 5.52 30.56 -16.36
CA PRO A 603 6.40 29.47 -16.84
C PRO A 603 6.99 28.60 -15.72
N ALA A 604 7.11 29.16 -14.52
CA ALA A 604 7.59 28.46 -13.32
C ALA A 604 6.45 27.82 -12.49
N ALA A 605 5.24 27.69 -13.05
CA ALA A 605 4.10 27.13 -12.35
C ALA A 605 4.16 25.60 -12.16
N TYR A 606 3.85 25.16 -10.95
CA TYR A 606 3.55 23.78 -10.58
C TYR A 606 2.04 23.61 -10.38
N LEU A 607 1.48 22.45 -10.72
CA LEU A 607 0.08 22.12 -10.43
C LEU A 607 0.02 20.86 -9.56
N VAL A 608 -0.70 20.95 -8.44
CA VAL A 608 -0.97 19.84 -7.52
C VAL A 608 -2.47 19.67 -7.39
N TYR A 609 -2.94 18.44 -7.58
CA TYR A 609 -4.33 18.09 -7.26
C TYR A 609 -4.41 17.47 -5.87
N VAL A 610 -5.40 17.88 -5.08
CA VAL A 610 -5.72 17.29 -3.78
C VAL A 610 -6.87 16.29 -3.98
N GLU A 611 -6.63 15.03 -3.61
CA GLU A 611 -7.57 13.94 -3.90
C GLU A 611 -8.80 13.97 -2.97
N GLY A 612 -9.98 13.99 -3.60
CA GLY A 612 -11.26 13.85 -2.92
C GLY A 612 -11.72 15.06 -2.11
N VAL A 613 -11.30 16.26 -2.53
CA VAL A 613 -11.83 17.58 -2.14
C VAL A 613 -12.34 18.32 -3.39
N GLY A 614 -13.33 19.19 -3.18
CA GLY A 614 -13.95 20.09 -4.14
C GLY A 614 -13.25 21.46 -4.18
N HIS A 615 -14.05 22.52 -4.29
CA HIS A 615 -13.55 23.88 -4.56
C HIS A 615 -12.78 24.47 -3.38
N ASP A 616 -13.32 24.31 -2.16
CA ASP A 616 -12.83 25.00 -0.96
C ASP A 616 -11.72 24.21 -0.26
N ILE A 617 -10.65 23.85 -0.97
CA ILE A 617 -9.58 22.93 -0.52
C ILE A 617 -9.06 23.28 0.88
N HIS A 618 -8.85 24.58 1.12
CA HIS A 618 -8.29 25.12 2.36
C HIS A 618 -9.21 24.95 3.57
N VAL A 619 -10.50 24.69 3.36
CA VAL A 619 -11.49 24.41 4.41
C VAL A 619 -11.93 22.94 4.42
N GLU A 620 -12.04 22.31 3.25
CA GLU A 620 -12.40 20.90 3.11
C GLU A 620 -11.30 19.95 3.62
N ASP A 621 -10.02 20.30 3.37
CA ASP A 621 -8.86 19.56 3.86
C ASP A 621 -7.70 20.50 4.22
N PRO A 622 -7.83 21.24 5.34
CA PRO A 622 -6.87 22.26 5.75
C PRO A 622 -5.47 21.68 6.00
N LEU A 623 -5.36 20.42 6.44
CA LEU A 623 -4.07 19.82 6.72
C LEU A 623 -3.31 19.47 5.44
N THR A 624 -4.00 18.88 4.44
CA THR A 624 -3.38 18.63 3.13
C THR A 624 -2.97 19.91 2.45
N PHE A 625 -3.89 20.89 2.46
CA PHE A 625 -3.64 22.20 1.91
C PHE A 625 -2.39 22.82 2.55
N PHE A 626 -2.34 22.88 3.88
CA PHE A 626 -1.20 23.43 4.61
C PHE A 626 0.12 22.72 4.27
N ASN A 627 0.14 21.39 4.27
CA ASN A 627 1.35 20.63 3.96
C ASN A 627 1.82 20.87 2.53
N THR A 628 0.89 21.03 1.58
CA THR A 628 1.19 21.30 0.17
C THR A 628 1.82 22.68 0.00
N ILE A 629 1.24 23.71 0.63
CA ILE A 629 1.82 25.06 0.58
C ILE A 629 3.13 25.13 1.36
N ALA A 630 3.26 24.44 2.51
CA ALA A 630 4.49 24.41 3.29
C ALA A 630 5.64 23.77 2.50
N GLN A 631 5.38 22.67 1.79
CA GLN A 631 6.39 22.07 0.90
C GLN A 631 6.89 23.07 -0.13
N PHE A 632 5.99 23.84 -0.76
CA PHE A 632 6.36 24.85 -1.74
C PHE A 632 7.09 26.07 -1.13
N LEU A 633 6.69 26.50 0.07
CA LEU A 633 7.29 27.65 0.75
C LEU A 633 8.67 27.34 1.34
N PHE A 634 8.92 26.09 1.74
CA PHE A 634 10.17 25.68 2.39
C PHE A 634 11.14 24.92 1.48
N TYR A 635 10.70 24.42 0.32
CA TYR A 635 11.52 23.64 -0.60
C TYR A 635 11.24 24.01 -2.08
N GLN A 636 12.15 24.74 -2.73
CA GLN A 636 12.11 24.97 -4.18
C GLN A 636 13.32 24.32 -4.87
N PRO A 637 13.17 23.58 -6.00
CA PRO A 637 12.14 22.61 -6.39
C PRO A 637 12.75 21.17 -6.52
N LYS A 638 12.02 20.06 -6.49
CA LYS A 638 10.97 19.62 -7.44
C LYS A 638 9.90 18.72 -6.80
N ILE A 639 8.64 19.12 -6.95
CA ILE A 639 7.46 18.30 -6.70
C ILE A 639 7.02 17.71 -8.06
N PRO A 640 6.97 16.37 -8.23
CA PRO A 640 6.36 15.74 -9.40
C PRO A 640 4.83 15.94 -9.37
N THR A 641 4.24 16.10 -10.55
CA THR A 641 2.87 16.53 -10.84
C THR A 641 1.73 15.55 -10.45
N HIS A 642 1.85 14.70 -9.42
CA HIS A 642 0.77 13.78 -9.04
C HIS A 642 0.50 13.68 -7.52
N CYS A 643 -0.69 14.18 -7.16
CA CYS A 643 -1.59 13.93 -6.01
C CYS A 643 -1.10 13.26 -4.72
N VAL A 644 -1.29 13.96 -3.58
CA VAL A 644 -1.32 13.39 -2.22
C VAL A 644 -2.54 13.94 -1.46
N SER A 645 -3.37 13.08 -0.86
CA SER A 645 -4.41 13.44 0.14
C SER A 645 -3.93 13.22 1.58
N ILE A 646 -4.27 14.10 2.51
CA ILE A 646 -3.93 14.05 3.94
C ILE A 646 -5.18 14.33 4.82
N LYS A 647 -5.82 13.26 5.29
CA LYS A 647 -7.08 13.26 6.07
C LYS A 647 -7.03 13.95 7.46
N LYS A 648 -8.09 14.71 7.85
CA LYS A 648 -8.67 14.79 9.23
C LYS A 648 -10.15 15.28 9.23
N GLN A 649 -11.01 14.74 10.12
CA GLN A 649 -12.50 14.75 10.02
C GLN A 649 -13.23 15.33 11.24
N CYS A 650 -14.37 15.98 10.99
CA CYS A 650 -15.46 16.29 11.93
C CYS A 650 -16.31 15.02 12.23
N SER A 651 -17.01 14.96 13.36
CA SER A 651 -17.55 13.71 13.90
C SER A 651 -18.94 13.31 13.33
N LEU A 652 -18.96 12.17 12.61
CA LEU A 652 -20.10 11.53 11.94
C LEU A 652 -21.39 11.32 12.77
N LYS A 653 -21.30 11.32 14.11
CA LYS A 653 -22.42 11.06 15.03
C LYS A 653 -23.49 12.16 14.96
N GLN A 654 -23.10 13.37 14.54
CA GLN A 654 -24.00 14.51 14.33
C GLN A 654 -24.70 14.45 12.96
N ILE A 655 -24.06 13.87 11.93
CA ILE A 655 -24.62 13.75 10.57
C ILE A 655 -25.79 12.74 10.55
N ILE A 656 -25.68 11.63 11.27
CA ILE A 656 -26.76 10.63 11.34
C ILE A 656 -27.97 11.14 12.11
N ARG A 657 -27.76 11.94 13.17
CA ARG A 657 -28.88 12.53 13.93
C ARG A 657 -29.56 13.69 13.22
N ALA A 658 -28.88 14.37 12.31
CA ALA A 658 -29.42 15.54 11.59
C ALA A 658 -30.25 15.18 10.35
N ARG A 659 -30.12 13.97 9.80
CA ARG A 659 -31.03 13.48 8.74
C ARG A 659 -32.30 12.94 9.38
N ALA A 660 -33.23 13.85 9.64
CA ALA A 660 -34.55 13.54 10.16
C ALA A 660 -35.28 12.56 9.23
N THR A 661 -35.84 11.50 9.82
CA THR A 661 -36.66 10.42 9.24
C THR A 661 -35.93 9.44 8.31
N GLY A 662 -35.39 8.35 8.87
CA GLY A 662 -35.23 7.10 8.11
C GLY A 662 -36.59 6.62 7.55
N LEU A 663 -36.55 5.62 6.67
CA LEU A 663 -37.74 4.95 6.15
C LEU A 663 -38.14 3.74 7.02
N ASP A 664 -39.45 3.53 7.14
CA ASP A 664 -40.00 2.35 7.82
C ASP A 664 -39.80 1.11 6.95
N LEU A 665 -38.75 0.35 7.25
CA LEU A 665 -38.37 -0.82 6.45
C LEU A 665 -39.30 -2.00 6.71
N ALA A 666 -39.74 -2.63 5.63
CA ALA A 666 -40.36 -3.93 5.67
C ALA A 666 -39.36 -4.97 6.19
N HIS A 667 -39.86 -5.88 7.03
CA HIS A 667 -39.04 -6.89 7.66
C HIS A 667 -39.87 -8.11 8.03
N LYS A 668 -39.18 -9.23 8.23
CA LYS A 668 -39.74 -10.49 8.71
C LYS A 668 -38.95 -10.99 9.90
N ILE A 669 -39.66 -11.31 10.98
CA ILE A 669 -39.06 -11.87 12.19
C ILE A 669 -39.17 -13.39 12.13
N HIS A 670 -38.07 -14.06 12.42
CA HIS A 670 -37.95 -15.50 12.53
C HIS A 670 -37.59 -15.86 13.98
N GLY A 671 -38.20 -16.92 14.50
CA GLY A 671 -37.92 -17.43 15.84
C GLY A 671 -38.74 -16.80 16.95
N PRO A 672 -38.22 -16.74 18.19
CA PRO A 672 -38.96 -16.23 19.33
C PRO A 672 -39.30 -14.73 19.18
N SER A 673 -40.32 -14.28 19.90
CA SER A 673 -40.75 -12.88 19.90
C SER A 673 -39.65 -11.94 20.40
N LEU A 674 -39.59 -10.74 19.81
CA LEU A 674 -38.70 -9.68 20.29
C LEU A 674 -39.16 -9.21 21.67
N THR A 675 -38.20 -9.07 22.60
CA THR A 675 -38.39 -8.44 23.92
C THR A 675 -37.36 -7.33 24.11
N PRO A 676 -37.60 -6.34 24.99
CA PRO A 676 -36.68 -5.20 25.16
C PRO A 676 -35.26 -5.55 25.62
N ASP A 677 -35.06 -6.75 26.18
CA ASP A 677 -33.80 -7.21 26.78
C ASP A 677 -33.08 -8.27 25.93
N ILE A 678 -33.70 -8.77 24.86
CA ILE A 678 -33.06 -9.72 23.94
C ILE A 678 -32.17 -8.98 22.93
N GLU A 679 -31.01 -9.54 22.60
CA GLU A 679 -30.09 -9.04 21.57
C GLU A 679 -30.34 -9.83 20.26
N PRO A 680 -31.19 -9.33 19.34
CA PRO A 680 -31.55 -10.07 18.12
C PRO A 680 -30.44 -10.02 17.06
N ILE A 681 -30.65 -10.77 15.98
CA ILE A 681 -29.79 -10.79 14.80
C ILE A 681 -30.52 -10.09 13.65
N LEU A 682 -29.97 -9.01 13.09
CA LEU A 682 -30.50 -8.31 11.93
C LEU A 682 -29.77 -8.80 10.67
N VAL A 683 -30.52 -9.15 9.62
CA VAL A 683 -29.98 -9.66 8.35
C VAL A 683 -30.31 -8.68 7.21
N LEU A 684 -29.26 -8.23 6.51
CA LEU A 684 -29.30 -7.24 5.43
C LEU A 684 -28.83 -7.88 4.11
N HIS A 685 -29.71 -7.88 3.10
CA HIS A 685 -29.41 -8.48 1.79
C HIS A 685 -28.53 -7.58 0.89
N GLY A 686 -28.02 -8.16 -0.21
CA GLY A 686 -27.24 -7.47 -1.24
C GLY A 686 -28.07 -6.62 -2.23
N VAL A 687 -27.39 -5.90 -3.11
CA VAL A 687 -28.05 -5.08 -4.15
C VAL A 687 -28.84 -5.98 -5.09
N LEU A 688 -30.03 -5.54 -5.52
CA LEU A 688 -30.98 -6.34 -6.32
C LEU A 688 -31.39 -7.66 -5.63
N GLY A 689 -31.33 -7.72 -4.29
CA GLY A 689 -31.86 -8.82 -3.49
C GLY A 689 -33.05 -8.37 -2.63
N SER A 690 -33.54 -9.28 -1.80
CA SER A 690 -34.56 -9.05 -0.79
C SER A 690 -34.35 -9.95 0.44
N SER A 691 -35.09 -9.71 1.51
CA SER A 691 -35.17 -10.58 2.69
C SER A 691 -35.55 -12.03 2.36
N ARG A 692 -36.28 -12.25 1.25
CA ARG A 692 -36.66 -13.60 0.78
C ARG A 692 -35.44 -14.46 0.42
N ASN A 693 -34.36 -13.85 -0.08
CA ASN A 693 -33.11 -14.57 -0.39
C ASN A 693 -32.50 -15.22 0.87
N TRP A 694 -32.86 -14.75 2.07
CA TRP A 694 -32.30 -15.19 3.35
C TRP A 694 -33.23 -16.10 4.15
N GLN A 695 -34.43 -16.39 3.66
CA GLN A 695 -35.49 -17.00 4.48
C GLN A 695 -35.10 -18.35 5.10
N SER A 696 -34.43 -19.23 4.34
CA SER A 696 -33.95 -20.53 4.82
C SER A 696 -32.80 -20.39 5.82
N MET A 697 -31.87 -19.46 5.55
CA MET A 697 -30.73 -19.17 6.41
C MET A 697 -31.17 -18.58 7.76
N CYS A 698 -32.12 -17.63 7.74
CA CYS A 698 -32.68 -17.04 8.96
C CYS A 698 -33.35 -18.08 9.86
N LYS A 699 -34.07 -19.06 9.27
CA LYS A 699 -34.66 -20.20 10.00
C LYS A 699 -33.57 -21.04 10.69
N LYS A 700 -32.55 -21.45 9.94
CA LYS A 700 -31.42 -22.21 10.51
C LYS A 700 -30.72 -21.46 11.64
N ILE A 701 -30.45 -20.16 11.47
CA ILE A 701 -29.77 -19.34 12.48
C ILE A 701 -30.62 -19.21 13.74
N THR A 702 -31.94 -19.00 13.61
CA THR A 702 -32.80 -18.90 14.79
C THR A 702 -32.94 -20.24 15.51
N GLU A 703 -33.10 -21.35 14.79
CA GLU A 703 -33.17 -22.70 15.36
C GLU A 703 -31.92 -23.02 16.19
N TYR A 704 -30.75 -22.64 15.70
CA TYR A 704 -29.49 -22.91 16.39
C TYR A 704 -29.18 -21.95 17.54
N THR A 705 -29.41 -20.64 17.34
CA THR A 705 -29.05 -19.63 18.34
C THR A 705 -30.13 -19.38 19.37
N ASN A 706 -31.36 -19.85 19.12
CA ASN A 706 -32.57 -19.52 19.86
C ASN A 706 -32.79 -18.00 20.03
N LYS A 707 -32.32 -17.20 19.07
CA LYS A 707 -32.48 -15.73 19.04
C LYS A 707 -33.46 -15.30 17.94
N PRO A 708 -34.22 -14.20 18.14
CA PRO A 708 -34.99 -13.60 17.07
C PRO A 708 -34.07 -13.14 15.94
N VAL A 709 -34.37 -13.54 14.71
CA VAL A 709 -33.67 -13.10 13.50
C VAL A 709 -34.60 -12.23 12.67
N VAL A 710 -34.22 -10.98 12.44
CA VAL A 710 -35.01 -9.99 11.69
C VAL A 710 -34.40 -9.82 10.30
N ALA A 711 -35.03 -10.39 9.29
CA ALA A 711 -34.65 -10.22 7.89
C ALA A 711 -35.29 -8.94 7.34
N ILE A 712 -34.49 -8.04 6.78
CA ILE A 712 -34.91 -6.69 6.42
C ILE A 712 -34.86 -6.50 4.91
N ASP A 713 -35.90 -5.93 4.32
CA ASP A 713 -35.84 -5.38 2.97
C ASP A 713 -35.25 -3.96 3.04
N ALA A 714 -34.14 -3.71 2.35
CA ALA A 714 -33.59 -2.36 2.26
C ALA A 714 -34.52 -1.44 1.48
N ARG A 715 -34.42 -0.11 1.67
CA ARG A 715 -35.11 0.86 0.80
C ARG A 715 -34.91 0.52 -0.67
N ASN A 716 -35.91 0.81 -1.51
CA ASN A 716 -35.92 0.45 -2.93
C ASN A 716 -35.86 -1.05 -3.24
N HIS A 717 -36.03 -1.94 -2.26
CA HIS A 717 -36.02 -3.39 -2.45
C HIS A 717 -37.21 -4.05 -1.74
N GLY A 718 -37.61 -5.22 -2.23
CA GLY A 718 -38.65 -6.04 -1.61
C GLY A 718 -39.95 -5.27 -1.36
N GLU A 719 -40.48 -5.36 -0.14
CA GLU A 719 -41.69 -4.65 0.29
C GLU A 719 -41.40 -3.29 0.95
N SER A 720 -40.13 -2.87 1.02
CA SER A 720 -39.76 -1.58 1.63
C SER A 720 -40.03 -0.39 0.70
N PRO A 721 -40.27 0.82 1.27
CA PRO A 721 -40.57 1.99 0.47
C PRO A 721 -39.50 2.32 -0.58
N HIS A 722 -39.95 2.82 -1.73
CA HIS A 722 -39.09 3.35 -2.77
C HIS A 722 -38.74 4.82 -2.46
N SER A 723 -37.53 5.23 -2.82
CA SER A 723 -36.99 6.56 -2.55
C SER A 723 -35.85 6.91 -3.51
N ASP A 724 -35.80 8.17 -3.94
CA ASP A 724 -34.73 8.67 -4.81
C ASP A 724 -33.36 8.73 -4.13
N ALA A 725 -33.32 8.73 -2.79
CA ALA A 725 -32.09 8.74 -2.02
C ALA A 725 -31.63 7.31 -1.68
N HIS A 726 -30.37 6.98 -2.02
CA HIS A 726 -29.81 5.65 -1.75
C HIS A 726 -28.30 5.72 -1.48
N SER A 727 -27.91 6.06 -0.25
CA SER A 727 -26.52 5.95 0.23
C SER A 727 -26.38 5.03 1.44
N TYR A 728 -25.16 4.57 1.73
CA TYR A 728 -24.91 3.75 2.93
C TYR A 728 -25.19 4.46 4.26
N LEU A 729 -25.12 5.79 4.30
CA LEU A 729 -25.55 6.56 5.48
C LEU A 729 -27.07 6.58 5.61
N ASP A 730 -27.79 6.64 4.49
CA ASP A 730 -29.25 6.60 4.49
C ASP A 730 -29.75 5.20 4.89
N LEU A 731 -29.16 4.14 4.33
CA LEU A 731 -29.44 2.76 4.70
C LEU A 731 -29.14 2.48 6.19
N ALA A 732 -28.06 3.03 6.74
CA ALA A 732 -27.75 2.89 8.16
C ALA A 732 -28.77 3.64 9.04
N ALA A 733 -29.24 4.81 8.61
CA ALA A 733 -30.27 5.57 9.31
C ALA A 733 -31.62 4.82 9.33
N ASP A 734 -31.99 4.16 8.23
CA ASP A 734 -33.20 3.32 8.17
C ASP A 734 -33.13 2.15 9.15
N VAL A 735 -32.00 1.44 9.18
CA VAL A 735 -31.81 0.34 10.14
C VAL A 735 -31.87 0.89 11.57
N THR A 736 -31.28 2.06 11.83
CA THR A 736 -31.38 2.72 13.14
C THR A 736 -32.83 3.02 13.51
N GLN A 737 -33.65 3.50 12.57
CA GLN A 737 -35.06 3.80 12.82
C GLN A 737 -35.87 2.51 13.05
N LEU A 738 -35.66 1.48 12.24
CA LEU A 738 -36.31 0.18 12.44
C LEU A 738 -35.98 -0.39 13.82
N MET A 739 -34.71 -0.34 14.22
CA MET A 739 -34.31 -0.77 15.56
C MET A 739 -35.00 0.05 16.65
N ASN A 740 -35.25 1.36 16.45
CA ASN A 740 -36.01 2.17 17.41
C ASN A 740 -37.48 1.75 17.46
N LYS A 741 -38.11 1.56 16.30
CA LYS A 741 -39.51 1.10 16.18
C LYS A 741 -39.73 -0.24 16.88
N LEU A 742 -38.80 -1.17 16.70
CA LEU A 742 -38.81 -2.50 17.32
C LEU A 742 -38.24 -2.52 18.75
N GLN A 743 -37.89 -1.35 19.31
CA GLN A 743 -37.29 -1.20 20.64
C GLN A 743 -35.99 -2.02 20.86
N ILE A 744 -35.25 -2.26 19.78
CA ILE A 744 -33.97 -2.95 19.78
C ILE A 744 -32.86 -1.97 20.20
N LYS A 745 -32.36 -2.14 21.42
CA LYS A 745 -31.24 -1.35 21.97
C LYS A 745 -29.93 -1.69 21.27
N ARG A 746 -29.68 -2.98 21.04
CA ARG A 746 -28.44 -3.52 20.47
C ARG A 746 -28.71 -4.83 19.73
N ALA A 747 -28.02 -5.07 18.61
CA ALA A 747 -28.21 -6.28 17.80
C ALA A 747 -26.90 -6.76 17.16
N SER A 748 -26.82 -8.05 16.83
CA SER A 748 -25.81 -8.57 15.90
C SER A 748 -26.26 -8.33 14.46
N ILE A 749 -25.36 -7.92 13.57
CA ILE A 749 -25.70 -7.57 12.18
C ILE A 749 -25.02 -8.57 11.25
N ILE A 750 -25.76 -9.15 10.31
CA ILE A 750 -25.25 -9.92 9.18
C ILE A 750 -25.63 -9.17 7.91
N GLY A 751 -24.65 -8.84 7.07
CA GLY A 751 -24.91 -8.11 5.83
C GLY A 751 -24.14 -8.65 4.64
N HIS A 752 -24.82 -8.91 3.52
CA HIS A 752 -24.20 -9.33 2.26
C HIS A 752 -24.08 -8.20 1.26
N SER A 753 -22.92 -8.06 0.62
CA SER A 753 -22.69 -7.10 -0.45
C SER A 753 -23.11 -5.67 -0.03
N MET A 754 -24.13 -5.08 -0.64
CA MET A 754 -24.72 -3.82 -0.19
C MET A 754 -25.08 -3.83 1.31
N GLY A 755 -25.78 -4.85 1.80
CA GLY A 755 -26.11 -5.01 3.21
C GLY A 755 -24.89 -5.10 4.13
N GLY A 756 -23.78 -5.67 3.64
CA GLY A 756 -22.50 -5.71 4.37
C GLY A 756 -21.91 -4.33 4.59
N ARG A 757 -21.92 -3.50 3.55
CA ARG A 757 -21.50 -2.08 3.64
C ARG A 757 -22.49 -1.24 4.46
N THR A 758 -23.79 -1.54 4.43
CA THR A 758 -24.76 -0.91 5.35
C THR A 758 -24.44 -1.24 6.81
N GLY A 759 -24.18 -2.52 7.12
CA GLY A 759 -23.78 -2.95 8.47
C GLY A 759 -22.48 -2.30 8.94
N MET A 760 -21.49 -2.17 8.05
CA MET A 760 -20.26 -1.43 8.31
C MET A 760 -20.52 0.05 8.63
N ALA A 761 -21.37 0.71 7.84
CA ALA A 761 -21.70 2.12 8.04
C ALA A 761 -22.40 2.34 9.39
N LEU A 762 -23.37 1.48 9.74
CA LEU A 762 -24.04 1.49 11.03
C LEU A 762 -23.07 1.26 12.19
N ALA A 763 -22.19 0.24 12.10
CA ALA A 763 -21.23 -0.08 13.16
C ALA A 763 -20.21 1.04 13.41
N LEU A 764 -19.75 1.71 12.34
CA LEU A 764 -18.80 2.83 12.46
C LEU A 764 -19.46 4.11 12.99
N ALA A 765 -20.75 4.29 12.74
CA ALA A 765 -21.45 5.49 13.15
C ALA A 765 -22.12 5.38 14.53
N GLU A 766 -22.69 4.21 14.85
CA GLU A 766 -23.38 3.89 16.09
C GLU A 766 -22.83 2.60 16.74
N PRO A 767 -21.53 2.57 17.13
CA PRO A 767 -20.85 1.37 17.60
C PRO A 767 -21.52 0.72 18.83
N SER A 768 -22.24 1.48 19.65
CA SER A 768 -22.95 0.96 20.83
C SER A 768 -24.19 0.14 20.49
N ARG A 769 -24.76 0.32 19.29
CA ARG A 769 -25.97 -0.41 18.83
C ARG A 769 -25.64 -1.72 18.14
N VAL A 770 -24.39 -1.91 17.74
CA VAL A 770 -23.92 -3.14 17.10
C VAL A 770 -23.21 -4.00 18.13
N ALA A 771 -23.67 -5.24 18.30
CA ALA A 771 -23.05 -6.24 19.17
C ALA A 771 -21.91 -6.94 18.47
N ASN A 772 -22.19 -7.49 17.29
CA ASN A 772 -21.28 -8.21 16.41
C ASN A 772 -21.61 -7.81 14.97
N LEU A 773 -20.61 -7.75 14.09
CA LEU A 773 -20.79 -7.44 12.68
C LEU A 773 -20.27 -8.60 11.82
N VAL A 774 -21.12 -9.17 10.97
CA VAL A 774 -20.75 -10.14 9.94
C VAL A 774 -20.95 -9.50 8.58
N VAL A 775 -19.90 -9.45 7.78
CA VAL A 775 -19.86 -8.89 6.43
C VAL A 775 -19.62 -10.02 5.44
N VAL A 776 -20.52 -10.19 4.48
CA VAL A 776 -20.46 -11.25 3.48
C VAL A 776 -20.09 -10.66 2.12
N ASP A 777 -18.91 -11.04 1.67
CA ASP A 777 -18.32 -10.87 0.35
C ASP A 777 -18.33 -9.43 -0.20
N ILE A 778 -17.89 -8.49 0.63
CA ILE A 778 -17.66 -7.09 0.23
C ILE A 778 -16.62 -6.41 1.12
N SER A 779 -15.85 -5.50 0.52
CA SER A 779 -14.83 -4.70 1.19
C SER A 779 -15.22 -3.22 1.27
N PRO A 780 -14.81 -2.47 2.33
CA PRO A 780 -14.89 -1.01 2.38
C PRO A 780 -13.84 -0.32 1.50
N VAL A 781 -12.90 -1.07 0.91
CA VAL A 781 -11.86 -0.55 0.02
C VAL A 781 -12.42 -0.40 -1.40
N ARG A 782 -12.12 0.73 -2.04
CA ARG A 782 -12.51 0.98 -3.42
C ARG A 782 -11.49 0.35 -4.37
N LYS A 783 -11.71 -0.90 -4.78
CA LYS A 783 -11.03 -1.50 -5.95
C LYS A 783 -12.03 -1.63 -7.11
N ARG A 784 -11.57 -1.32 -8.33
CA ARG A 784 -12.37 -1.49 -9.55
C ARG A 784 -12.43 -2.97 -9.91
N THR A 785 -13.33 -3.73 -9.29
CA THR A 785 -13.72 -5.05 -9.83
C THR A 785 -14.57 -4.81 -11.07
N SER A 786 -14.30 -5.51 -12.17
CA SER A 786 -15.10 -5.46 -13.40
C SER A 786 -16.59 -5.70 -13.12
N THR A 787 -16.92 -6.53 -12.12
CA THR A 787 -18.30 -6.80 -11.69
C THR A 787 -19.03 -5.54 -11.21
N LEU A 788 -18.45 -4.77 -10.28
CA LEU A 788 -19.06 -3.52 -9.80
C LEU A 788 -19.08 -2.39 -10.83
N SER A 789 -18.14 -2.34 -11.79
CA SER A 789 -18.11 -1.22 -12.76
C SER A 789 -18.75 -1.52 -14.10
N VAL A 790 -19.03 -2.79 -14.41
CA VAL A 790 -19.51 -3.22 -15.74
C VAL A 790 -20.72 -4.15 -15.64
N PHE A 791 -20.70 -5.18 -14.80
CA PHE A 791 -21.78 -6.19 -14.75
C PHE A 791 -23.10 -5.61 -14.24
N PHE A 792 -23.13 -5.02 -13.03
CA PHE A 792 -24.38 -4.50 -12.45
C PHE A 792 -25.03 -3.37 -13.26
N PRO A 793 -24.29 -2.38 -13.80
CA PRO A 793 -24.87 -1.40 -14.72
C PRO A 793 -25.55 -2.05 -15.93
N LYS A 794 -24.87 -3.00 -16.60
CA LYS A 794 -25.46 -3.73 -17.74
C LYS A 794 -26.68 -4.55 -17.33
N LEU A 795 -26.63 -5.21 -16.17
CA LEU A 795 -27.76 -5.97 -15.65
C LEU A 795 -28.99 -5.09 -15.41
N MET A 796 -28.82 -3.91 -14.80
CA MET A 796 -29.93 -2.98 -14.57
C MET A 796 -30.50 -2.46 -15.89
N GLU A 797 -29.67 -2.21 -16.90
CA GLU A 797 -30.17 -1.88 -18.25
C GLU A 797 -31.00 -3.02 -18.84
N VAL A 798 -30.56 -4.27 -18.72
CA VAL A 798 -31.36 -5.45 -19.15
C VAL A 798 -32.66 -5.55 -18.36
N MET A 799 -32.63 -5.36 -17.04
CA MET A 799 -33.83 -5.42 -16.19
C MET A 799 -34.88 -4.39 -16.59
N LYS A 800 -34.46 -3.19 -17.02
CA LYS A 800 -35.36 -2.14 -17.53
C LYS A 800 -36.04 -2.50 -18.86
N THR A 801 -35.46 -3.41 -19.64
CA THR A 801 -36.04 -3.85 -20.93
C THR A 801 -37.11 -4.94 -20.78
N VAL A 802 -37.33 -5.48 -19.58
CA VAL A 802 -38.33 -6.53 -19.37
C VAL A 802 -39.72 -5.90 -19.39
N ASP A 803 -40.51 -6.26 -20.40
CA ASP A 803 -41.92 -5.90 -20.47
C ASP A 803 -42.77 -6.90 -19.68
N PHE A 804 -43.49 -6.39 -18.67
CA PHE A 804 -44.42 -7.18 -17.86
C PHE A 804 -45.89 -6.97 -18.25
N THR A 805 -46.16 -6.18 -19.29
CA THR A 805 -47.52 -5.84 -19.72
C THR A 805 -48.29 -7.10 -20.11
N GLY A 806 -49.48 -7.28 -19.56
CA GLY A 806 -50.35 -8.43 -19.86
C GLY A 806 -49.92 -9.77 -19.22
N LEU A 807 -48.89 -9.80 -18.37
CA LEU A 807 -48.48 -11.01 -17.67
C LEU A 807 -49.30 -11.22 -16.39
N ASP A 808 -50.24 -12.16 -16.43
CA ASP A 808 -51.26 -12.43 -15.39
C ASP A 808 -50.80 -13.37 -14.26
N THR A 809 -49.62 -13.97 -14.37
CA THR A 809 -49.10 -14.94 -13.39
C THR A 809 -47.63 -14.73 -13.11
N LEU A 810 -47.22 -15.02 -11.87
CA LEU A 810 -45.82 -14.92 -11.43
C LEU A 810 -44.87 -15.76 -12.30
N ASN A 811 -45.31 -16.94 -12.74
CA ASN A 811 -44.51 -17.81 -13.59
C ASN A 811 -44.26 -17.19 -14.96
N LYS A 812 -45.28 -16.60 -15.61
CA LYS A 812 -45.11 -15.89 -16.88
C LYS A 812 -44.17 -14.69 -16.74
N ALA A 813 -44.31 -13.91 -15.67
CA ALA A 813 -43.42 -12.77 -15.37
C ALA A 813 -41.95 -13.20 -15.16
N LYS A 814 -41.72 -14.27 -14.39
CA LYS A 814 -40.37 -14.83 -14.19
C LYS A 814 -39.77 -15.38 -15.48
N SER A 815 -40.57 -16.06 -16.30
CA SER A 815 -40.12 -16.58 -17.59
C SER A 815 -39.74 -15.46 -18.55
N ALA A 816 -40.54 -14.38 -18.65
CA ALA A 816 -40.22 -13.22 -19.49
C ALA A 816 -38.90 -12.56 -19.08
N ALA A 817 -38.71 -12.33 -17.77
CA ALA A 817 -37.45 -11.79 -17.25
C ALA A 817 -36.26 -12.73 -17.49
N LYS A 818 -36.44 -14.05 -17.26
CA LYS A 818 -35.40 -15.06 -17.51
C LYS A 818 -34.97 -15.04 -18.98
N SER A 819 -35.92 -15.00 -19.92
CA SER A 819 -35.61 -14.94 -21.35
C SER A 819 -34.74 -13.72 -21.69
N LYS A 820 -35.10 -12.53 -21.20
CA LYS A 820 -34.31 -11.30 -21.42
C LYS A 820 -32.92 -11.38 -20.80
N MET A 821 -32.79 -12.00 -19.62
CA MET A 821 -31.50 -12.19 -18.95
C MET A 821 -30.61 -13.19 -19.71
N VAL A 822 -31.18 -14.27 -20.26
CA VAL A 822 -30.46 -15.22 -21.12
C VAL A 822 -30.00 -14.56 -22.43
N GLU A 823 -30.89 -13.80 -23.09
CA GLU A 823 -30.57 -13.05 -24.32
C GLU A 823 -29.39 -12.09 -24.13
N SER A 824 -29.24 -11.52 -22.92
CA SER A 824 -28.16 -10.59 -22.61
C SER A 824 -26.75 -11.22 -22.55
N GLN A 825 -26.66 -12.55 -22.47
CA GLN A 825 -25.41 -13.30 -22.29
C GLN A 825 -24.58 -12.88 -21.05
N LEU A 826 -25.20 -12.23 -20.06
CA LEU A 826 -24.51 -11.75 -18.86
C LEU A 826 -24.23 -12.86 -17.83
N PHE A 827 -24.94 -13.99 -17.89
CA PHE A 827 -24.88 -15.06 -16.90
C PHE A 827 -24.32 -16.35 -17.50
N GLN A 828 -23.52 -17.10 -16.72
CA GLN A 828 -22.91 -18.34 -17.20
C GLN A 828 -23.80 -19.57 -16.94
N ASN A 829 -24.72 -19.49 -15.98
CA ASN A 829 -25.61 -20.58 -15.62
C ASN A 829 -26.95 -20.07 -15.04
N ASP A 830 -27.94 -20.95 -15.00
CA ASP A 830 -29.30 -20.65 -14.52
C ASP A 830 -29.35 -20.32 -13.01
N GLN A 831 -28.40 -20.81 -12.22
CA GLN A 831 -28.38 -20.62 -10.77
C GLN A 831 -28.06 -19.16 -10.40
N GLU A 832 -27.17 -18.49 -11.15
CA GLU A 832 -26.84 -17.08 -10.95
C GLU A 832 -28.02 -16.14 -11.19
N MET A 833 -28.91 -16.48 -12.12
CA MET A 833 -30.13 -15.71 -12.41
C MET A 833 -31.19 -15.85 -11.31
N TYR A 834 -31.23 -17.00 -10.62
CA TYR A 834 -32.26 -17.31 -9.62
C TYR A 834 -32.31 -16.26 -8.50
N PHE A 835 -31.16 -15.78 -8.04
CA PHE A 835 -31.07 -14.74 -7.01
C PHE A 835 -31.84 -13.46 -7.40
N ILE A 836 -31.73 -13.04 -8.66
CA ILE A 836 -32.37 -11.83 -9.20
C ILE A 836 -33.85 -12.07 -9.47
N LEU A 837 -34.21 -13.21 -10.05
CA LEU A 837 -35.60 -13.58 -10.37
C LEU A 837 -36.50 -13.70 -9.13
N MET A 838 -35.92 -13.88 -7.93
CA MET A 838 -36.66 -13.83 -6.66
C MET A 838 -37.19 -12.43 -6.30
N ASN A 839 -36.77 -11.38 -7.02
CA ASN A 839 -37.29 -10.02 -6.86
C ASN A 839 -38.52 -9.73 -7.73
N ILE A 840 -39.01 -10.70 -8.50
CA ILE A 840 -40.26 -10.55 -9.25
C ILE A 840 -41.42 -10.93 -8.33
N GLY A 841 -42.42 -10.06 -8.26
CA GLY A 841 -43.59 -10.25 -7.42
C GLY A 841 -44.76 -9.39 -7.87
N GLN A 842 -45.87 -9.51 -7.17
CA GLN A 842 -47.04 -8.68 -7.39
C GLN A 842 -46.81 -7.27 -6.81
N LEU A 843 -47.06 -6.24 -7.61
CA LEU A 843 -46.98 -4.83 -7.28
C LEU A 843 -48.29 -4.34 -6.62
N PRO A 844 -48.31 -3.15 -5.99
CA PRO A 844 -49.51 -2.63 -5.31
C PRO A 844 -50.77 -2.53 -6.19
N ASP A 845 -50.59 -2.31 -7.49
CA ASP A 845 -51.66 -2.26 -8.51
C ASP A 845 -52.10 -3.65 -9.01
N LYS A 846 -51.65 -4.72 -8.36
CA LYS A 846 -51.86 -6.14 -8.70
C LYS A 846 -51.16 -6.64 -9.96
N SER A 847 -50.41 -5.79 -10.68
CA SER A 847 -49.56 -6.22 -11.80
C SER A 847 -48.35 -7.01 -11.28
N PHE A 848 -47.65 -7.74 -12.17
CA PHE A 848 -46.40 -8.41 -11.82
C PHE A 848 -45.20 -7.61 -12.34
N GLY A 849 -44.13 -7.51 -11.56
CA GLY A 849 -42.94 -6.79 -11.98
C GLY A 849 -41.80 -6.88 -10.96
N TRP A 850 -40.77 -6.06 -11.17
CA TRP A 850 -39.66 -5.94 -10.24
C TRP A 850 -40.12 -5.28 -8.92
N LYS A 851 -39.95 -5.96 -7.79
CA LYS A 851 -40.20 -5.39 -6.46
C LYS A 851 -39.16 -4.33 -6.06
N CYS A 852 -37.98 -4.40 -6.66
CA CYS A 852 -36.96 -3.38 -6.48
C CYS A 852 -37.15 -2.20 -7.45
N ASN A 853 -36.85 -0.99 -6.99
CA ASN A 853 -36.83 0.21 -7.83
C ASN A 853 -35.52 0.24 -8.64
N VAL A 854 -35.52 -0.43 -9.79
CA VAL A 854 -34.33 -0.57 -10.66
C VAL A 854 -33.79 0.80 -11.07
N GLU A 855 -34.65 1.78 -11.31
CA GLU A 855 -34.26 3.12 -11.74
C GLU A 855 -33.56 3.91 -10.62
N ALA A 856 -34.15 3.97 -9.43
CA ALA A 856 -33.53 4.65 -8.28
C ALA A 856 -32.21 3.99 -7.87
N ILE A 857 -32.13 2.65 -7.95
CA ILE A 857 -30.89 1.90 -7.69
C ILE A 857 -29.83 2.22 -8.75
N ALA A 858 -30.20 2.25 -10.04
CA ALA A 858 -29.28 2.59 -11.13
C ALA A 858 -28.75 4.02 -10.99
N ASN A 859 -29.63 4.99 -10.71
CA ASN A 859 -29.28 6.41 -10.55
C ASN A 859 -28.32 6.64 -9.37
N ASN A 860 -28.43 5.84 -8.31
CA ASN A 860 -27.55 5.92 -7.14
C ASN A 860 -26.40 4.90 -7.16
N PHE A 861 -26.27 4.09 -8.20
CA PHE A 861 -25.28 3.03 -8.26
C PHE A 861 -23.82 3.50 -8.09
N PRO A 862 -23.41 4.72 -8.52
CA PRO A 862 -22.10 5.26 -8.17
C PRO A 862 -21.85 5.39 -6.65
N LYS A 863 -22.90 5.67 -5.88
CA LYS A 863 -22.86 5.72 -4.40
C LYS A 863 -22.92 4.33 -3.77
N ILE A 864 -23.58 3.36 -4.41
CA ILE A 864 -23.65 1.96 -3.95
C ILE A 864 -22.32 1.22 -4.23
N SER A 865 -21.74 1.44 -5.40
CA SER A 865 -20.45 0.83 -5.79
C SER A 865 -19.26 1.36 -4.98
N SER A 866 -19.40 2.47 -4.25
CA SER A 866 -18.37 3.06 -3.40
C SER A 866 -18.74 3.08 -1.91
N PHE A 867 -17.76 2.92 -1.02
CA PHE A 867 -18.00 3.03 0.43
C PHE A 867 -17.74 4.47 0.91
N PRO A 868 -18.59 5.08 1.76
CA PRO A 868 -18.41 6.44 2.24
C PRO A 868 -17.11 6.61 3.04
N LYS A 869 -16.54 7.82 3.04
CA LYS A 869 -15.33 8.14 3.83
C LYS A 869 -15.68 8.20 5.33
N MET A 870 -15.30 7.17 6.08
CA MET A 870 -15.50 7.05 7.54
C MET A 870 -14.22 7.38 8.33
N MET A 871 -13.65 8.58 8.18
CA MET A 871 -12.29 8.89 8.68
C MET A 871 -12.21 9.02 10.21
N GLY A 872 -11.24 8.35 10.83
CA GLY A 872 -11.06 8.38 12.29
C GLY A 872 -12.17 7.65 13.07
N LYS A 873 -13.12 7.01 12.38
CA LYS A 873 -14.10 6.13 12.99
C LYS A 873 -13.57 4.70 13.00
N ILE A 874 -13.69 4.07 14.15
CA ILE A 874 -13.20 2.73 14.41
C ILE A 874 -14.32 2.00 15.15
N TYR A 875 -14.73 0.85 14.62
CA TYR A 875 -15.60 -0.06 15.34
C TYR A 875 -14.75 -1.13 16.03
N ASN A 876 -14.69 -1.07 17.37
CA ASN A 876 -13.90 -1.98 18.20
C ASN A 876 -14.68 -3.22 18.67
N GLY A 877 -15.91 -3.43 18.18
CA GLY A 877 -16.65 -4.66 18.44
C GLY A 877 -16.16 -5.82 17.56
N PRO A 878 -16.55 -7.07 17.86
CA PRO A 878 -16.22 -8.22 17.04
C PRO A 878 -16.72 -8.03 15.60
N THR A 879 -15.88 -8.35 14.62
CA THR A 879 -16.24 -8.29 13.20
C THR A 879 -15.72 -9.50 12.44
N LEU A 880 -16.56 -10.15 11.65
CA LEU A 880 -16.21 -11.24 10.76
C LEU A 880 -16.51 -10.84 9.32
N PHE A 881 -15.51 -10.94 8.45
CA PHE A 881 -15.65 -10.87 7.01
C PHE A 881 -15.61 -12.29 6.45
N ILE A 882 -16.55 -12.63 5.57
CA ILE A 882 -16.64 -13.91 4.89
C ILE A 882 -16.57 -13.64 3.39
N GLY A 883 -15.49 -14.03 2.72
CA GLY A 883 -15.34 -13.93 1.27
C GLY A 883 -15.57 -15.26 0.57
N GLY A 884 -16.08 -15.24 -0.66
CA GLY A 884 -16.02 -16.41 -1.54
C GLY A 884 -14.62 -16.56 -2.13
N LYS A 885 -14.03 -17.75 -2.14
CA LYS A 885 -12.68 -17.95 -2.71
C LYS A 885 -12.60 -17.60 -4.20
N LEU A 886 -13.68 -17.83 -4.94
CA LEU A 886 -13.81 -17.53 -6.37
C LEU A 886 -14.25 -16.07 -6.60
N SER A 887 -14.50 -15.31 -5.52
CA SER A 887 -15.00 -13.93 -5.60
C SER A 887 -13.87 -12.89 -5.51
N PRO A 888 -13.86 -11.88 -6.40
CA PRO A 888 -12.88 -10.79 -6.34
C PRO A 888 -13.27 -9.66 -5.37
N PHE A 889 -14.38 -9.76 -4.64
CA PHE A 889 -14.94 -8.65 -3.86
C PHE A 889 -14.22 -8.38 -2.53
N ILE A 890 -13.50 -9.37 -2.00
CA ILE A 890 -12.57 -9.19 -0.87
C ILE A 890 -11.23 -9.82 -1.26
N PRO A 891 -10.31 -9.10 -1.92
CA PRO A 891 -8.94 -9.56 -2.10
C PRO A 891 -8.21 -9.71 -0.76
N PRO A 892 -7.26 -10.65 -0.60
CA PRO A 892 -6.53 -10.84 0.66
C PRO A 892 -5.88 -9.56 1.20
N ASP A 893 -5.39 -8.69 0.32
CA ASP A 893 -4.72 -7.43 0.66
C ASP A 893 -5.65 -6.37 1.27
N ASP A 894 -6.97 -6.53 1.08
CA ASP A 894 -7.95 -5.59 1.63
C ASP A 894 -8.06 -5.71 3.15
N LEU A 895 -7.63 -6.84 3.75
CA LEU A 895 -7.68 -7.06 5.19
C LEU A 895 -6.96 -5.97 5.99
N THR A 896 -5.84 -5.46 5.49
CA THR A 896 -5.08 -4.38 6.13
C THR A 896 -5.91 -3.10 6.21
N GLN A 897 -6.62 -2.76 5.14
CA GLN A 897 -7.47 -1.57 5.08
C GLN A 897 -8.78 -1.77 5.85
N ILE A 898 -9.35 -2.97 5.80
CA ILE A 898 -10.48 -3.38 6.63
C ILE A 898 -10.15 -3.17 8.11
N ARG A 899 -8.97 -3.63 8.56
CA ARG A 899 -8.53 -3.50 9.96
C ARG A 899 -8.29 -2.06 10.42
N LYS A 900 -8.14 -1.09 9.52
CA LYS A 900 -8.09 0.34 9.89
C LYS A 900 -9.43 0.86 10.39
N LEU A 901 -10.55 0.32 9.90
CA LEU A 901 -11.91 0.69 10.31
C LEU A 901 -12.47 -0.31 11.34
N PHE A 902 -12.08 -1.58 11.24
CA PHE A 902 -12.56 -2.70 12.06
C PHE A 902 -11.37 -3.48 12.65
N PRO A 903 -10.71 -3.00 13.73
CA PRO A 903 -9.45 -3.59 14.22
C PRO A 903 -9.57 -5.02 14.76
N LYS A 904 -10.80 -5.46 15.06
CA LYS A 904 -11.13 -6.84 15.44
C LYS A 904 -11.68 -7.67 14.28
N ALA A 905 -11.56 -7.18 13.04
CA ALA A 905 -11.96 -7.92 11.85
C ALA A 905 -11.14 -9.20 11.66
N GLN A 906 -11.87 -10.30 11.56
CA GLN A 906 -11.43 -11.59 11.04
C GLN A 906 -11.87 -11.70 9.58
N LEU A 907 -11.11 -12.41 8.75
CA LEU A 907 -11.46 -12.68 7.36
C LEU A 907 -11.33 -14.18 7.11
N VAL A 908 -12.40 -14.80 6.62
CA VAL A 908 -12.47 -16.21 6.24
C VAL A 908 -12.87 -16.29 4.77
N TYR A 909 -12.28 -17.22 4.03
CA TYR A 909 -12.72 -17.55 2.68
C TYR A 909 -13.43 -18.90 2.68
N ILE A 910 -14.56 -18.97 1.98
CA ILE A 910 -15.28 -20.21 1.75
C ILE A 910 -14.88 -20.77 0.38
N GLU A 911 -14.27 -21.95 0.41
CA GLU A 911 -13.84 -22.67 -0.79
C GLU A 911 -15.03 -23.03 -1.68
N GLY A 912 -14.84 -22.92 -3.00
CA GLY A 912 -15.89 -23.19 -3.98
C GLY A 912 -17.06 -22.20 -3.99
N ALA A 913 -16.99 -21.08 -3.27
CA ALA A 913 -17.98 -20.00 -3.32
C ALA A 913 -17.48 -18.78 -4.12
N GLY A 914 -18.34 -18.23 -4.96
CA GLY A 914 -18.32 -16.90 -5.56
C GLY A 914 -19.06 -15.87 -4.70
N HIS A 915 -19.79 -14.93 -5.32
CA HIS A 915 -20.31 -13.74 -4.61
C HIS A 915 -21.49 -14.04 -3.68
N ASN A 916 -22.32 -15.02 -4.00
CA ASN A 916 -23.51 -15.35 -3.22
C ASN A 916 -23.21 -16.47 -2.23
N VAL A 917 -22.20 -16.26 -1.38
CA VAL A 917 -21.62 -17.28 -0.47
C VAL A 917 -22.68 -18.06 0.34
N HIS A 918 -23.67 -17.35 0.88
CA HIS A 918 -24.76 -17.92 1.68
C HIS A 918 -25.73 -18.82 0.90
N HIS A 919 -25.77 -18.68 -0.43
CA HIS A 919 -26.58 -19.48 -1.34
C HIS A 919 -25.77 -20.62 -1.96
N GLU A 920 -24.53 -20.33 -2.38
CA GLU A 920 -23.65 -21.27 -3.08
C GLU A 920 -23.03 -22.30 -2.14
N GLN A 921 -22.64 -21.89 -0.92
CA GLN A 921 -22.05 -22.75 0.11
C GLN A 921 -22.77 -22.57 1.46
N PRO A 922 -24.08 -22.92 1.54
CA PRO A 922 -24.94 -22.54 2.67
C PRO A 922 -24.51 -23.15 4.00
N ASN A 923 -23.99 -24.38 4.02
CA ASN A 923 -23.57 -25.04 5.26
C ASN A 923 -22.28 -24.42 5.82
N ALA A 924 -21.24 -24.29 4.99
CA ALA A 924 -19.98 -23.67 5.40
C ALA A 924 -20.16 -22.20 5.82
N PHE A 925 -21.06 -21.47 5.14
CA PHE A 925 -21.46 -20.13 5.53
C PHE A 925 -22.13 -20.11 6.90
N PHE A 926 -23.13 -20.97 7.10
CA PHE A 926 -23.87 -21.08 8.35
C PHE A 926 -22.92 -21.38 9.53
N ASP A 927 -22.05 -22.37 9.39
CA ASP A 927 -21.09 -22.77 10.43
C ASP A 927 -20.18 -21.61 10.85
N SER A 928 -19.66 -20.86 9.87
CA SER A 928 -18.82 -19.67 10.09
C SER A 928 -19.55 -18.57 10.87
N VAL A 929 -20.83 -18.35 10.57
CA VAL A 929 -21.67 -17.34 11.22
C VAL A 929 -22.02 -17.73 12.64
N VAL A 930 -22.51 -18.95 12.88
CA VAL A 930 -22.94 -19.36 14.22
C VAL A 930 -21.77 -19.47 15.18
N GLN A 931 -20.62 -19.97 14.73
CA GLN A 931 -19.37 -20.00 15.50
C GLN A 931 -19.00 -18.61 16.02
N PHE A 932 -19.14 -17.58 15.19
CA PHE A 932 -18.80 -16.21 15.56
C PHE A 932 -19.82 -15.58 16.53
N LEU A 933 -21.09 -15.95 16.45
CA LEU A 933 -22.16 -15.34 17.23
C LEU A 933 -22.36 -15.95 18.65
N THR A 934 -21.73 -17.09 18.97
CA THR A 934 -21.98 -17.86 20.20
C THR A 934 -20.88 -17.83 21.28
N ILE A 935 -19.72 -17.18 21.05
CA ILE A 935 -18.61 -17.13 22.03
C ILE A 935 -18.90 -16.13 23.20
N PRO A 936 -18.78 -16.50 24.51
CA PRO A 936 -19.27 -15.69 25.64
C PRO A 936 -18.46 -14.43 26.02
N LYS A 937 -19.16 -13.33 26.38
CA LYS A 937 -18.61 -11.99 26.73
C LYS A 937 -17.89 -11.89 28.09
N ASN A 938 -17.84 -12.94 28.93
CA ASN A 938 -17.40 -12.84 30.34
C ASN A 938 -15.90 -13.13 30.60
N VAL A 939 -15.12 -13.48 29.60
CA VAL A 939 -13.68 -13.83 29.77
C VAL A 939 -12.78 -12.57 29.88
N TYR A 940 -13.27 -11.38 29.51
CA TYR A 940 -12.44 -10.17 29.43
C TYR A 940 -12.30 -9.36 30.73
N ARG A 941 -13.11 -9.60 31.77
CA ARG A 941 -13.13 -8.74 32.98
C ARG A 941 -12.15 -9.14 34.09
N ASN A 942 -11.76 -10.41 34.21
CA ASN A 942 -10.95 -10.88 35.33
C ASN A 942 -9.42 -10.86 35.09
N LEU A 943 -8.97 -10.56 33.87
CA LEU A 943 -7.54 -10.52 33.51
C LEU A 943 -6.90 -9.13 33.67
N ALA A 944 -7.67 -8.09 34.03
CA ALA A 944 -7.15 -6.74 34.23
C ALA A 944 -6.60 -6.48 35.64
N ALA A 945 -6.74 -7.43 36.57
CA ALA A 945 -6.47 -7.21 37.98
C ALA A 945 -5.13 -7.74 38.50
N SER A 946 -4.30 -8.42 37.70
CA SER A 946 -3.01 -8.92 38.22
C SER A 946 -1.84 -8.81 37.22
N HIS A 947 -0.88 -7.99 37.65
CA HIS A 947 0.54 -7.95 37.32
C HIS A 947 1.05 -7.35 36.00
N LYS A 948 1.98 -6.42 36.21
CA LYS A 948 2.78 -5.63 35.26
C LYS A 948 3.62 -6.54 34.35
N LEU A 949 3.37 -6.49 33.03
CA LEU A 949 4.34 -6.59 31.91
C LEU A 949 3.57 -6.40 30.58
N PHE A 950 4.28 -5.98 29.52
CA PHE A 950 3.83 -5.34 28.28
C PHE A 950 2.46 -5.74 27.65
N PRO A 951 1.54 -4.79 27.35
CA PRO A 951 0.18 -5.06 26.84
C PRO A 951 0.08 -5.61 25.39
N GLY A 952 1.12 -5.48 24.57
CA GLY A 952 1.06 -5.80 23.14
C GLY A 952 1.19 -7.29 22.80
N ALA A 953 1.91 -8.06 23.62
CA ALA A 953 2.14 -9.48 23.37
C ALA A 953 0.96 -10.37 23.84
N ILE A 954 0.32 -10.01 24.96
CA ILE A 954 -0.79 -10.77 25.55
C ILE A 954 -2.04 -10.73 24.66
N GLN A 955 -2.31 -9.61 23.99
CA GLN A 955 -3.47 -9.44 23.12
C GLN A 955 -3.35 -10.21 21.79
N CYS A 956 -2.12 -10.56 21.37
CA CYS A 956 -1.85 -11.38 20.19
C CYS A 956 -1.98 -12.90 20.52
N ALA A 957 -1.50 -13.32 21.70
CA ALA A 957 -1.65 -14.70 22.19
C ALA A 957 -3.13 -15.03 22.48
N GLN A 958 -3.86 -14.11 23.10
CA GLN A 958 -5.29 -14.28 23.39
C GLN A 958 -6.17 -14.25 22.12
N ARG A 959 -5.78 -13.55 21.05
CA ARG A 959 -6.47 -13.62 19.74
C ARG A 959 -6.27 -14.96 19.04
N THR A 960 -5.11 -15.60 19.20
CA THR A 960 -4.85 -16.91 18.57
C THR A 960 -5.54 -18.04 19.35
N LEU A 961 -5.70 -17.91 20.67
CA LEU A 961 -6.51 -18.81 21.51
C LEU A 961 -8.03 -18.59 21.36
N ALA A 962 -8.50 -17.37 21.12
CA ALA A 962 -9.94 -17.07 20.94
C ALA A 962 -10.48 -17.44 19.55
N THR A 963 -9.63 -17.55 18.52
CA THR A 963 -10.02 -18.09 17.21
C THR A 963 -10.20 -19.62 17.20
N SER A 964 -9.96 -20.28 18.34
CA SER A 964 -9.81 -21.73 18.39
C SER A 964 -10.75 -22.45 19.37
N GLU A 965 -11.80 -21.77 19.85
CA GLU A 965 -12.91 -22.43 20.56
C GLU A 965 -13.80 -23.30 19.64
N ASN A 966 -13.54 -23.33 18.34
CA ASN A 966 -14.16 -24.29 17.41
C ASN A 966 -13.14 -25.22 16.73
N THR A 967 -11.92 -25.32 17.28
CA THR A 967 -11.03 -26.42 16.87
C THR A 967 -11.54 -27.69 17.52
N GLU A 968 -12.04 -28.64 16.73
CA GLU A 968 -12.29 -30.00 17.21
C GLU A 968 -10.93 -30.60 17.58
N ALA A 969 -10.49 -30.34 18.80
CA ALA A 969 -9.28 -30.93 19.36
C ALA A 969 -9.50 -32.44 19.46
N VAL A 970 -8.67 -33.20 18.78
CA VAL A 970 -8.80 -34.65 18.72
C VAL A 970 -8.16 -35.28 19.94
N ASP A 971 -8.68 -36.45 20.33
CA ASP A 971 -8.02 -37.24 21.37
C ASP A 971 -6.73 -37.84 20.81
N LEU A 972 -5.61 -37.47 21.44
CA LEU A 972 -4.30 -38.00 21.08
C LEU A 972 -4.05 -39.33 21.78
N ALA A 973 -3.63 -40.31 21.01
CA ALA A 973 -3.04 -41.53 21.53
C ALA A 973 -1.64 -41.24 22.10
N TYR A 974 -1.31 -41.84 23.23
CA TYR A 974 -0.03 -41.62 23.89
C TYR A 974 0.45 -42.90 24.58
N ALA A 975 1.76 -42.94 24.88
CA ALA A 975 2.37 -43.93 25.76
C ALA A 975 3.02 -43.20 26.94
N SER A 976 2.78 -43.69 28.16
CA SER A 976 3.35 -43.16 29.40
C SER A 976 4.47 -44.07 29.90
N TYR A 977 5.57 -43.48 30.36
CA TYR A 977 6.71 -44.17 30.97
C TYR A 977 6.94 -43.59 32.36
N GLU A 978 6.64 -44.39 33.38
CA GLU A 978 6.73 -44.02 34.79
C GLU A 978 7.07 -45.24 35.66
N SER A 979 7.61 -45.00 36.86
CA SER A 979 7.96 -46.06 37.81
C SER A 979 6.71 -46.55 38.56
N THR A 980 6.59 -47.86 38.81
CA THR A 980 5.44 -48.48 39.49
C THR A 980 5.46 -48.33 41.01
N SER A 981 6.57 -47.88 41.60
CA SER A 981 6.68 -47.58 43.02
C SER A 981 6.03 -46.23 43.35
N SER A 982 5.09 -46.21 44.30
CA SER A 982 4.31 -45.05 44.81
C SER A 982 5.12 -43.92 45.45
N LEU A 983 6.45 -43.91 45.30
CA LEU A 983 7.29 -42.77 45.60
C LEU A 983 6.99 -41.67 44.57
N LYS A 984 6.11 -40.73 44.96
CA LYS A 984 5.79 -39.49 44.23
C LYS A 984 7.06 -39.00 43.52
N SER A 985 7.05 -39.00 42.19
CA SER A 985 8.16 -38.45 41.42
C SER A 985 8.43 -37.04 41.94
N ALA A 986 9.64 -36.84 42.48
CA ALA A 986 10.01 -35.65 43.22
C ALA A 986 9.86 -34.41 42.33
N GLY A 987 8.76 -33.65 42.48
CA GLY A 987 8.54 -32.27 42.01
C GLY A 987 8.86 -31.88 40.55
N ARG A 988 9.34 -32.80 39.70
CA ARG A 988 9.88 -32.48 38.37
C ARG A 988 8.78 -32.55 37.31
N PRO A 989 8.61 -31.50 36.48
CA PRO A 989 7.63 -31.51 35.39
C PRO A 989 7.76 -32.73 34.46
N PRO A 990 6.67 -33.43 34.12
CA PRO A 990 6.68 -34.50 33.11
C PRO A 990 7.19 -34.01 31.75
N LEU A 991 7.82 -34.88 30.97
CA LEU A 991 8.28 -34.59 29.61
C LEU A 991 7.28 -35.12 28.58
N VAL A 992 6.74 -34.25 27.73
CA VAL A 992 5.91 -34.64 26.57
C VAL A 992 6.75 -34.61 25.30
N ILE A 993 6.73 -35.70 24.52
CA ILE A 993 7.51 -35.89 23.30
C ILE A 993 6.59 -35.93 22.08
N LEU A 994 6.84 -35.04 21.12
CA LEU A 994 6.12 -34.91 19.84
C LEU A 994 7.00 -35.36 18.67
N HIS A 995 6.54 -36.33 17.89
CA HIS A 995 7.27 -36.88 16.75
C HIS A 995 7.23 -35.96 15.50
N GLY A 996 8.13 -36.20 14.54
CA GLY A 996 8.14 -35.54 13.24
C GLY A 996 7.10 -36.06 12.25
N LEU A 997 6.96 -35.39 11.11
CA LEU A 997 6.00 -35.76 10.05
C LEU A 997 6.18 -37.23 9.59
N LEU A 998 5.07 -37.94 9.37
CA LEU A 998 5.02 -39.37 9.05
C LEU A 998 5.53 -40.31 10.15
N GLY A 999 5.83 -39.79 11.35
CA GLY A 999 6.22 -40.59 12.52
C GLY A 999 5.05 -41.04 13.40
N SER A 1000 5.40 -41.65 14.54
CA SER A 1000 4.51 -42.06 15.62
C SER A 1000 5.24 -42.07 16.97
N LYS A 1001 4.49 -42.19 18.08
CA LYS A 1001 4.98 -42.36 19.45
C LYS A 1001 5.94 -43.54 19.59
N ASN A 1002 5.79 -44.57 18.76
CA ASN A 1002 6.62 -45.77 18.78
C ASN A 1002 8.07 -45.48 18.35
N ASN A 1003 8.31 -44.47 17.50
CA ASN A 1003 9.66 -44.08 17.10
C ASN A 1003 10.49 -43.56 18.29
N TRP A 1004 9.82 -43.12 19.36
CA TRP A 1004 10.47 -42.55 20.54
C TRP A 1004 10.57 -43.53 21.72
N ASN A 1005 10.08 -44.77 21.60
CA ASN A 1005 9.95 -45.70 22.73
C ASN A 1005 11.26 -45.92 23.51
N SER A 1006 12.34 -46.27 22.82
CA SER A 1006 13.66 -46.49 23.46
C SER A 1006 14.21 -45.21 24.10
N MET A 1007 14.04 -44.07 23.42
CA MET A 1007 14.48 -42.76 23.92
C MET A 1007 13.68 -42.32 25.16
N SER A 1008 12.37 -42.50 25.15
CA SER A 1008 11.49 -42.21 26.29
C SER A 1008 11.87 -43.01 27.53
N LYS A 1009 12.14 -44.32 27.37
CA LYS A 1009 12.63 -45.18 28.46
C LYS A 1009 13.98 -44.71 28.99
N ALA A 1010 14.91 -44.34 28.10
CA ALA A 1010 16.23 -43.87 28.49
C ALA A 1010 16.19 -42.52 29.23
N ILE A 1011 15.37 -41.56 28.76
CA ILE A 1011 15.17 -40.28 29.43
C ILE A 1011 14.50 -40.49 30.80
N HIS A 1012 13.48 -41.35 30.89
CA HIS A 1012 12.84 -41.69 32.15
C HIS A 1012 13.86 -42.25 33.16
N ARG A 1013 14.65 -43.26 32.77
CA ARG A 1013 15.71 -43.85 33.62
C ARG A 1013 16.75 -42.82 34.07
N THR A 1014 17.12 -41.88 33.21
CA THR A 1014 18.20 -40.91 33.47
C THR A 1014 17.74 -39.72 34.32
N THR A 1015 16.48 -39.31 34.18
CA THR A 1015 15.95 -38.07 34.79
C THR A 1015 14.96 -38.33 35.92
N GLY A 1016 14.38 -39.53 36.00
CA GLY A 1016 13.27 -39.87 36.91
C GLY A 1016 11.94 -39.18 36.55
N ARG A 1017 11.87 -38.43 35.45
CA ARG A 1017 10.65 -37.73 35.03
C ARG A 1017 9.66 -38.70 34.41
N LYS A 1018 8.36 -38.49 34.61
CA LYS A 1018 7.31 -39.12 33.78
C LYS A 1018 7.52 -38.67 32.33
N VAL A 1019 7.59 -39.60 31.39
CA VAL A 1019 7.74 -39.29 29.96
C VAL A 1019 6.50 -39.75 29.21
N ILE A 1020 5.95 -38.89 28.35
CA ILE A 1020 4.75 -39.16 27.57
C ILE A 1020 5.08 -38.95 26.10
N SER A 1021 5.12 -40.02 25.30
CA SER A 1021 5.23 -39.89 23.83
C SER A 1021 3.86 -39.94 23.18
N VAL A 1022 3.63 -39.04 22.22
CA VAL A 1022 2.28 -38.76 21.70
C VAL A 1022 2.25 -38.97 20.19
N ASP A 1023 1.18 -39.58 19.69
CA ASP A 1023 0.84 -39.58 18.27
C ASP A 1023 0.13 -38.27 17.92
N ALA A 1024 0.63 -37.50 16.98
CA ALA A 1024 -0.07 -36.30 16.50
C ALA A 1024 -1.37 -36.69 15.75
N ARG A 1025 -2.33 -35.76 15.62
CA ARG A 1025 -3.48 -35.95 14.71
C ARG A 1025 -3.01 -36.43 13.33
N ASN A 1026 -3.82 -37.23 12.63
CA ASN A 1026 -3.47 -37.85 11.34
C ASN A 1026 -2.27 -38.82 11.36
N HIS A 1027 -1.73 -39.16 12.54
CA HIS A 1027 -0.60 -40.05 12.70
C HIS A 1027 -0.90 -41.11 13.76
N GLY A 1028 -0.17 -42.23 13.67
CA GLY A 1028 -0.25 -43.29 14.67
C GLY A 1028 -1.68 -43.74 14.95
N ASP A 1029 -2.02 -43.86 16.23
CA ASP A 1029 -3.35 -44.30 16.66
C ASP A 1029 -4.28 -43.12 17.04
N SER A 1030 -3.84 -41.88 16.78
CA SER A 1030 -4.63 -40.67 17.00
C SER A 1030 -5.66 -40.47 15.90
N ARG A 1031 -6.80 -39.87 16.25
CA ARG A 1031 -7.91 -39.66 15.30
C ARG A 1031 -7.47 -38.83 14.09
N HIS A 1032 -7.94 -39.25 12.92
CA HIS A 1032 -7.74 -38.52 11.67
C HIS A 1032 -8.70 -37.33 11.58
N ALA A 1033 -8.21 -36.21 11.05
CA ALA A 1033 -8.93 -34.96 10.84
C ALA A 1033 -8.49 -34.31 9.53
N SER A 1034 -9.40 -33.62 8.85
CA SER A 1034 -9.09 -32.91 7.60
C SER A 1034 -8.16 -31.70 7.80
N GLN A 1035 -8.22 -31.07 8.97
CA GLN A 1035 -7.40 -29.90 9.32
C GLN A 1035 -6.09 -30.30 10.00
N HIS A 1036 -4.96 -29.79 9.51
CA HIS A 1036 -3.63 -30.11 10.04
C HIS A 1036 -2.72 -28.87 10.11
N THR A 1037 -2.88 -28.06 11.16
CA THR A 1037 -2.05 -26.87 11.43
C THR A 1037 -1.36 -26.96 12.78
N TYR A 1038 -0.29 -26.17 12.99
CA TYR A 1038 0.41 -26.15 14.28
C TYR A 1038 -0.44 -25.65 15.45
N ILE A 1039 -1.41 -24.77 15.21
CA ILE A 1039 -2.36 -24.31 16.24
C ILE A 1039 -3.27 -25.46 16.66
N HIS A 1040 -3.82 -26.18 15.68
CA HIS A 1040 -4.63 -27.37 15.91
C HIS A 1040 -3.88 -28.45 16.70
N MET A 1041 -2.63 -28.75 16.32
CA MET A 1041 -1.81 -29.71 17.04
C MET A 1041 -1.46 -29.26 18.45
N ALA A 1042 -1.21 -27.96 18.68
CA ALA A 1042 -0.99 -27.43 20.02
C ALA A 1042 -2.24 -27.60 20.90
N HIS A 1043 -3.42 -27.39 20.33
CA HIS A 1043 -4.70 -27.59 21.00
C HIS A 1043 -4.97 -29.06 21.38
N ASP A 1044 -4.61 -30.00 20.53
CA ASP A 1044 -4.70 -31.42 20.86
C ASP A 1044 -3.81 -31.77 22.05
N VAL A 1045 -2.60 -31.21 22.08
CA VAL A 1045 -1.67 -31.40 23.21
C VAL A 1045 -2.25 -30.77 24.48
N MET A 1046 -2.84 -29.57 24.40
CA MET A 1046 -3.54 -28.97 25.55
C MET A 1046 -4.68 -29.84 26.06
N LYS A 1047 -5.49 -30.42 25.15
CA LYS A 1047 -6.58 -31.35 25.50
C LYS A 1047 -6.02 -32.57 26.23
N LEU A 1048 -4.92 -33.15 25.74
CA LEU A 1048 -4.25 -34.28 26.37
C LEU A 1048 -3.72 -33.90 27.77
N LEU A 1049 -3.02 -32.76 27.90
CA LEU A 1049 -2.49 -32.31 29.19
C LEU A 1049 -3.59 -32.11 30.23
N LYS A 1050 -4.73 -31.53 29.82
CA LYS A 1050 -5.91 -31.40 30.67
C LYS A 1050 -6.49 -32.76 31.07
N LYS A 1051 -6.59 -33.71 30.12
CA LYS A 1051 -7.05 -35.08 30.38
C LYS A 1051 -6.15 -35.83 31.36
N LEU A 1052 -4.85 -35.54 31.36
CA LEU A 1052 -3.86 -36.14 32.26
C LEU A 1052 -3.65 -35.34 33.56
N GLU A 1053 -4.40 -34.26 33.75
CA GLU A 1053 -4.30 -33.36 34.92
C GLU A 1053 -2.89 -32.78 35.11
N LEU A 1054 -2.19 -32.54 34.01
CA LEU A 1054 -0.84 -31.97 34.02
C LEU A 1054 -0.90 -30.45 33.79
N SER A 1055 -0.68 -29.70 34.86
CA SER A 1055 -0.69 -28.23 34.83
C SER A 1055 0.61 -27.62 34.30
N LYS A 1056 1.73 -28.35 34.37
CA LYS A 1056 3.04 -27.88 33.92
C LYS A 1056 3.93 -29.03 33.43
N VAL A 1057 4.49 -28.91 32.22
CA VAL A 1057 5.30 -29.95 31.57
C VAL A 1057 6.56 -29.39 30.91
N SER A 1058 7.58 -30.21 30.71
CA SER A 1058 8.63 -29.97 29.72
C SER A 1058 8.14 -30.53 28.38
N ILE A 1059 8.43 -29.85 27.26
CA ILE A 1059 8.02 -30.33 25.94
C ILE A 1059 9.22 -30.48 25.02
N LEU A 1060 9.29 -31.62 24.33
CA LEU A 1060 10.28 -31.94 23.32
C LEU A 1060 9.58 -32.25 22.02
N GLY A 1061 10.02 -31.64 20.92
CA GLY A 1061 9.44 -31.91 19.60
C GLY A 1061 10.49 -32.00 18.50
N HIS A 1062 10.35 -32.97 17.60
CA HIS A 1062 11.18 -33.10 16.40
C HIS A 1062 10.45 -32.63 15.15
N SER A 1063 11.10 -31.81 14.32
CA SER A 1063 10.56 -31.38 13.02
C SER A 1063 9.14 -30.78 13.15
N MET A 1064 8.13 -31.40 12.55
CA MET A 1064 6.71 -31.04 12.75
C MET A 1064 6.34 -30.93 14.24
N GLY A 1065 6.69 -31.93 15.06
CA GLY A 1065 6.47 -31.90 16.51
C GLY A 1065 7.22 -30.76 17.20
N GLY A 1066 8.39 -30.36 16.67
CA GLY A 1066 9.15 -29.21 17.18
C GLY A 1066 8.43 -27.89 16.96
N ARG A 1067 7.84 -27.69 15.78
CA ARG A 1067 7.00 -26.52 15.50
C ARG A 1067 5.70 -26.54 16.31
N THR A 1068 5.08 -27.70 16.53
CA THR A 1068 3.95 -27.82 17.46
C THR A 1068 4.34 -27.43 18.89
N ALA A 1069 5.49 -27.88 19.38
CA ALA A 1069 6.00 -27.56 20.70
C ALA A 1069 6.29 -26.06 20.86
N MET A 1070 6.85 -25.42 19.83
CA MET A 1070 7.02 -23.96 19.78
C MET A 1070 5.69 -23.22 19.89
N VAL A 1071 4.69 -23.61 19.09
CA VAL A 1071 3.37 -22.97 19.10
C VAL A 1071 2.70 -23.14 20.47
N LEU A 1072 2.74 -24.33 21.07
CA LEU A 1072 2.22 -24.54 22.43
C LEU A 1072 2.91 -23.62 23.43
N SER A 1073 4.23 -23.49 23.37
CA SER A 1073 5.01 -22.67 24.32
C SER A 1073 4.71 -21.17 24.17
N LEU A 1074 4.46 -20.70 22.95
CA LEU A 1074 4.10 -19.31 22.67
C LEU A 1074 2.65 -18.97 23.07
N LEU A 1075 1.73 -19.93 22.93
CA LEU A 1075 0.32 -19.72 23.26
C LEU A 1075 0.00 -19.98 24.73
N CYS A 1076 0.70 -20.93 25.37
CA CYS A 1076 0.41 -21.42 26.71
C CYS A 1076 1.68 -21.50 27.56
N SER A 1077 2.40 -20.37 27.66
CA SER A 1077 3.68 -20.28 28.37
C SER A 1077 3.64 -20.83 29.79
N ASP A 1078 2.53 -20.66 30.50
CA ASP A 1078 2.38 -21.08 31.90
C ASP A 1078 2.37 -22.61 32.06
N MET A 1079 1.93 -23.33 31.02
CA MET A 1079 1.90 -24.80 30.99
C MET A 1079 3.26 -25.41 30.63
N VAL A 1080 4.18 -24.63 30.07
CA VAL A 1080 5.47 -25.14 29.59
C VAL A 1080 6.60 -24.67 30.50
N SER A 1081 7.18 -25.61 31.24
CA SER A 1081 8.37 -25.39 32.08
C SER A 1081 9.66 -25.22 31.29
N SER A 1082 9.84 -25.98 30.21
CA SER A 1082 11.02 -25.92 29.34
C SER A 1082 10.70 -26.46 27.95
N LEU A 1083 11.31 -25.90 26.91
CA LEU A 1083 11.10 -26.28 25.51
C LEU A 1083 12.39 -26.89 24.93
N ILE A 1084 12.26 -28.03 24.24
CA ILE A 1084 13.34 -28.66 23.47
C ILE A 1084 12.87 -28.87 22.03
N VAL A 1085 13.58 -28.27 21.07
CA VAL A 1085 13.27 -28.35 19.65
C VAL A 1085 14.37 -29.11 18.93
N VAL A 1086 14.01 -30.17 18.22
CA VAL A 1086 14.96 -31.02 17.50
C VAL A 1086 14.86 -30.73 16.00
N ASP A 1087 15.94 -30.16 15.48
CA ASP A 1087 16.27 -30.00 14.07
C ASP A 1087 15.19 -29.33 13.20
N ILE A 1088 14.66 -28.20 13.68
CA ILE A 1088 13.72 -27.36 12.92
C ILE A 1088 13.77 -25.91 13.41
N SER A 1089 13.63 -24.97 12.48
CA SER A 1089 13.62 -23.53 12.73
C SER A 1089 12.21 -22.93 12.55
N PRO A 1090 11.80 -21.91 13.35
CA PRO A 1090 10.61 -21.11 13.10
C PRO A 1090 10.81 -20.06 11.99
N VAL A 1091 12.05 -19.88 11.53
CA VAL A 1091 12.47 -18.78 10.65
C VAL A 1091 12.67 -19.27 9.22
N LYS A 1092 13.40 -20.38 9.09
CA LYS A 1092 13.79 -20.95 7.80
C LYS A 1092 12.96 -22.20 7.52
N THR A 1093 12.59 -22.37 6.25
CA THR A 1093 12.09 -23.63 5.73
C THR A 1093 13.18 -24.25 4.86
N SER A 1094 13.62 -25.48 5.17
CA SER A 1094 14.62 -26.19 4.38
C SER A 1094 14.10 -26.45 2.95
N PRO A 1095 14.90 -26.21 1.89
CA PRO A 1095 14.54 -26.61 0.54
C PRO A 1095 14.23 -28.11 0.41
N GLN A 1096 14.85 -28.94 1.24
CA GLN A 1096 14.63 -30.40 1.25
C GLN A 1096 13.20 -30.76 1.64
N ILE A 1097 12.52 -29.92 2.44
CA ILE A 1097 11.13 -30.18 2.85
C ILE A 1097 10.19 -30.28 1.65
N PHE A 1098 10.47 -29.58 0.54
CA PHE A 1098 9.59 -29.59 -0.63
C PHE A 1098 9.64 -30.90 -1.42
N SER A 1099 10.69 -31.71 -1.24
CA SER A 1099 10.75 -33.08 -1.78
C SER A 1099 9.75 -34.04 -1.13
N MET A 1100 9.12 -33.64 -0.01
CA MET A 1100 8.10 -34.41 0.70
C MET A 1100 6.81 -34.61 -0.10
N ALA A 1101 6.46 -33.69 -1.01
CA ALA A 1101 5.29 -33.86 -1.87
C ALA A 1101 5.40 -35.14 -2.73
N ASN A 1102 6.59 -35.42 -3.26
CA ASN A 1102 6.88 -36.63 -4.03
C ASN A 1102 6.74 -37.90 -3.17
N LEU A 1103 7.01 -37.82 -1.86
CA LEU A 1103 6.85 -38.94 -0.95
C LEU A 1103 5.37 -39.24 -0.66
N PHE A 1104 4.51 -38.24 -0.55
CA PHE A 1104 3.07 -38.47 -0.44
C PHE A 1104 2.51 -39.13 -1.70
N ASP A 1105 2.94 -38.69 -2.88
CA ASP A 1105 2.57 -39.32 -4.14
C ASP A 1105 3.08 -40.77 -4.22
N ALA A 1106 4.32 -41.01 -3.81
CA ALA A 1106 4.90 -42.34 -3.74
C ALA A 1106 4.13 -43.28 -2.81
N MET A 1107 3.77 -42.81 -1.61
CA MET A 1107 2.99 -43.63 -0.68
C MET A 1107 1.58 -43.88 -1.22
N THR A 1108 0.95 -42.88 -1.85
CA THR A 1108 -0.39 -43.02 -2.43
C THR A 1108 -0.42 -44.01 -3.60
N SER A 1109 0.68 -44.13 -4.36
CA SER A 1109 0.77 -45.05 -5.49
C SER A 1109 1.09 -46.50 -5.10
N VAL A 1110 1.49 -46.77 -3.84
CA VAL A 1110 1.74 -48.13 -3.37
C VAL A 1110 0.44 -48.94 -3.38
N SER A 1111 0.43 -50.00 -4.19
CA SER A 1111 -0.69 -50.92 -4.31
C SER A 1111 -0.30 -52.31 -3.80
N ILE A 1112 -1.06 -52.82 -2.83
CA ILE A 1112 -0.84 -54.12 -2.21
C ILE A 1112 -2.13 -54.94 -2.31
N ARG A 1113 -2.03 -56.12 -2.93
CA ARG A 1113 -3.17 -57.05 -3.05
C ARG A 1113 -3.61 -57.57 -1.66
N PRO A 1114 -4.92 -57.69 -1.39
CA PRO A 1114 -5.43 -58.28 -0.14
C PRO A 1114 -5.00 -59.74 0.05
N GLY A 1115 -5.02 -60.23 1.29
CA GLY A 1115 -4.87 -61.66 1.61
C GLY A 1115 -3.43 -62.22 1.62
N ILE A 1116 -2.40 -61.40 1.40
CA ILE A 1116 -1.01 -61.82 1.62
C ILE A 1116 -0.56 -61.54 3.06
N ALA A 1117 0.49 -62.21 3.54
CA ALA A 1117 1.08 -61.95 4.86
C ALA A 1117 1.76 -60.57 4.94
N MET A 1118 1.70 -59.91 6.11
CA MET A 1118 2.29 -58.59 6.37
C MET A 1118 3.76 -58.47 5.95
N SER A 1119 4.56 -59.53 6.16
CA SER A 1119 5.98 -59.56 5.76
C SER A 1119 6.16 -59.39 4.24
N LYS A 1120 5.31 -60.06 3.45
CA LYS A 1120 5.29 -59.98 1.99
C LYS A 1120 4.75 -58.64 1.50
N ALA A 1121 3.73 -58.10 2.16
CA ALA A 1121 3.19 -56.77 1.87
C ALA A 1121 4.22 -55.66 2.07
N ARG A 1122 4.97 -55.69 3.18
CA ARG A 1122 6.05 -54.73 3.44
C ARG A 1122 7.16 -54.81 2.40
N LYS A 1123 7.52 -56.02 1.96
CA LYS A 1123 8.51 -56.21 0.90
C LYS A 1123 8.04 -55.61 -0.44
N LEU A 1124 6.78 -55.80 -0.81
CA LEU A 1124 6.21 -55.20 -2.03
C LEU A 1124 6.13 -53.68 -1.94
N ALA A 1125 5.79 -53.13 -0.78
CA ALA A 1125 5.80 -51.68 -0.55
C ALA A 1125 7.23 -51.11 -0.66
N ASP A 1126 8.25 -51.80 -0.13
CA ASP A 1126 9.65 -51.42 -0.30
C ASP A 1126 10.07 -51.40 -1.77
N GLU A 1127 9.74 -52.46 -2.53
CA GLU A 1127 10.05 -52.57 -3.97
C GLU A 1127 9.42 -51.42 -4.78
N GLN A 1128 8.17 -51.05 -4.47
CA GLN A 1128 7.49 -49.93 -5.13
C GLN A 1128 8.06 -48.56 -4.72
N LEU A 1129 8.31 -48.34 -3.43
CA LEU A 1129 8.88 -47.09 -2.93
C LEU A 1129 10.33 -46.87 -3.38
N LYS A 1130 11.09 -47.95 -3.62
CA LYS A 1130 12.48 -47.91 -4.11
C LYS A 1130 12.63 -47.17 -5.44
N ILE A 1131 11.59 -47.16 -6.27
CA ILE A 1131 11.57 -46.44 -7.54
C ILE A 1131 11.69 -44.93 -7.33
N ILE A 1132 11.09 -44.40 -6.25
CA ILE A 1132 10.99 -42.96 -6.00
C ILE A 1132 12.02 -42.49 -4.97
N THR A 1133 12.30 -43.29 -3.94
CA THR A 1133 13.29 -42.95 -2.92
C THR A 1133 14.33 -44.06 -2.70
N PRO A 1134 15.59 -43.86 -3.12
CA PRO A 1134 16.64 -44.87 -2.97
C PRO A 1134 17.13 -45.04 -1.52
N ASP A 1135 16.80 -44.11 -0.62
CA ASP A 1135 17.18 -44.18 0.80
C ASP A 1135 16.43 -45.31 1.53
N VAL A 1136 17.18 -46.36 1.88
CA VAL A 1136 16.68 -47.55 2.59
C VAL A 1136 16.11 -47.19 3.97
N ASN A 1137 16.74 -46.27 4.69
CA ASN A 1137 16.30 -45.89 6.04
C ASN A 1137 14.98 -45.13 5.98
N LEU A 1138 14.84 -44.24 5.00
CA LEU A 1138 13.58 -43.54 4.75
C LEU A 1138 12.48 -44.50 4.33
N ARG A 1139 12.72 -45.44 3.41
CA ARG A 1139 11.71 -46.45 3.05
C ARG A 1139 11.27 -47.28 4.25
N ASN A 1140 12.22 -47.79 5.03
CA ASN A 1140 11.92 -48.56 6.24
C ASN A 1140 11.07 -47.75 7.22
N PHE A 1141 11.38 -46.46 7.40
CA PHE A 1141 10.59 -45.54 8.22
C PHE A 1141 9.16 -45.39 7.68
N LEU A 1142 8.98 -45.13 6.39
CA LEU A 1142 7.65 -45.01 5.78
C LEU A 1142 6.82 -46.29 5.93
N ILE A 1143 7.42 -47.45 5.68
CA ILE A 1143 6.79 -48.78 5.76
C ILE A 1143 6.29 -49.09 7.17
N THR A 1144 6.82 -48.45 8.23
CA THR A 1144 6.28 -48.61 9.59
C THR A 1144 4.81 -48.14 9.70
N ASN A 1145 4.36 -47.29 8.79
CA ASN A 1145 2.97 -46.83 8.73
C ASN A 1145 2.04 -47.80 7.96
N LEU A 1146 2.56 -48.82 7.28
CA LEU A 1146 1.72 -49.78 6.55
C LEU A 1146 1.03 -50.73 7.54
N VAL A 1147 -0.30 -50.73 7.54
CA VAL A 1147 -1.15 -51.54 8.42
C VAL A 1147 -2.16 -52.35 7.62
N GLN A 1148 -2.54 -53.51 8.17
CA GLN A 1148 -3.63 -54.31 7.65
C GLN A 1148 -4.94 -53.89 8.33
N THR A 1149 -5.98 -53.72 7.53
CA THR A 1149 -7.33 -53.40 7.99
C THR A 1149 -8.07 -54.66 8.43
N ASN A 1150 -9.21 -54.49 9.10
CA ASN A 1150 -10.07 -55.59 9.52
C ASN A 1150 -10.64 -56.39 8.35
N THR A 1151 -10.65 -55.84 7.13
CA THR A 1151 -11.09 -56.53 5.90
C THR A 1151 -9.95 -57.29 5.20
N GLY A 1152 -8.77 -57.34 5.81
CA GLY A 1152 -7.58 -57.99 5.24
C GLY A 1152 -6.87 -57.18 4.15
N SER A 1153 -7.36 -55.96 3.84
CA SER A 1153 -6.71 -55.02 2.93
C SER A 1153 -5.59 -54.23 3.63
N TYR A 1154 -4.77 -53.52 2.85
CA TYR A 1154 -3.63 -52.76 3.36
C TYR A 1154 -3.87 -51.27 3.18
N THR A 1155 -3.54 -50.48 4.20
CA THR A 1155 -3.64 -49.03 4.16
C THR A 1155 -2.49 -48.37 4.92
N TRP A 1156 -2.30 -47.08 4.70
CA TRP A 1156 -1.39 -46.26 5.48
C TRP A 1156 -2.08 -45.77 6.76
N ARG A 1157 -1.41 -45.97 7.89
CA ARG A 1157 -1.86 -45.49 9.21
C ARG A 1157 -1.97 -43.96 9.25
N VAL A 1158 -1.15 -43.27 8.47
CA VAL A 1158 -1.18 -41.82 8.32
C VAL A 1158 -2.27 -41.39 7.34
N ASN A 1159 -2.95 -40.28 7.63
CA ASN A 1159 -3.91 -39.69 6.69
C ASN A 1159 -3.18 -38.93 5.59
N ILE A 1160 -2.70 -39.63 4.56
CA ILE A 1160 -1.90 -39.03 3.49
C ILE A 1160 -2.64 -37.88 2.79
N SER A 1161 -3.95 -38.03 2.54
CA SER A 1161 -4.75 -36.98 1.89
C SER A 1161 -4.72 -35.70 2.70
N ALA A 1162 -5.10 -35.77 3.98
CA ALA A 1162 -5.12 -34.57 4.83
C ALA A 1162 -3.71 -33.97 5.00
N LEU A 1163 -2.67 -34.80 5.11
CA LEU A 1163 -1.30 -34.31 5.21
C LEU A 1163 -0.86 -33.60 3.92
N LYS A 1164 -1.18 -34.16 2.75
CA LYS A 1164 -0.87 -33.57 1.44
C LYS A 1164 -1.61 -32.24 1.25
N ASP A 1165 -2.91 -32.20 1.55
CA ASP A 1165 -3.76 -31.01 1.38
C ASP A 1165 -3.32 -29.84 2.25
N ASN A 1166 -2.77 -30.12 3.44
CA ASN A 1166 -2.29 -29.10 4.38
C ASN A 1166 -0.78 -28.80 4.25
N PHE A 1167 -0.04 -29.54 3.41
CA PHE A 1167 1.42 -29.52 3.45
C PHE A 1167 2.01 -28.16 3.08
N GLN A 1168 1.63 -27.64 1.92
CA GLN A 1168 2.19 -26.40 1.38
C GLN A 1168 1.73 -25.18 2.17
N SER A 1169 0.47 -25.15 2.60
CA SER A 1169 -0.17 -24.01 3.26
C SER A 1169 0.11 -23.93 4.76
N HIS A 1170 0.32 -25.07 5.45
CA HIS A 1170 0.32 -25.11 6.91
C HIS A 1170 1.45 -25.91 7.56
N ILE A 1171 1.93 -26.99 6.93
CA ILE A 1171 2.98 -27.85 7.53
C ILE A 1171 4.39 -27.32 7.19
N SER A 1172 4.61 -26.91 5.94
CA SER A 1172 5.94 -26.51 5.45
C SER A 1172 6.42 -25.15 5.99
N CYS A 1173 5.51 -24.29 6.49
CA CYS A 1173 5.81 -22.96 7.02
C CYS A 1173 5.49 -22.84 8.52
N PHE A 1174 6.20 -21.97 9.24
CA PHE A 1174 5.84 -21.61 10.62
C PHE A 1174 4.78 -20.51 10.62
N PRO A 1175 3.79 -20.50 11.54
CA PRO A 1175 2.69 -19.55 11.47
C PRO A 1175 3.14 -18.09 11.68
N SER A 1176 3.00 -17.25 10.65
CA SER A 1176 3.44 -15.86 10.66
C SER A 1176 2.66 -14.97 11.63
N ASN A 1177 1.42 -15.35 11.96
CA ASN A 1177 0.56 -14.66 12.92
C ASN A 1177 1.03 -14.76 14.38
N LEU A 1178 2.05 -15.58 14.68
CA LEU A 1178 2.66 -15.69 16.00
C LEU A 1178 3.83 -14.72 16.21
N ARG A 1179 4.22 -13.96 15.16
CA ARG A 1179 5.32 -13.00 15.24
C ARG A 1179 5.01 -11.91 16.27
N GLY A 1180 5.95 -11.68 17.18
CA GLY A 1180 5.81 -10.74 18.30
C GLY A 1180 5.38 -11.39 19.62
N LEU A 1181 5.06 -12.69 19.64
CA LEU A 1181 4.95 -13.47 20.87
C LEU A 1181 6.31 -13.95 21.34
N GLN A 1182 6.48 -14.05 22.65
CA GLN A 1182 7.71 -14.53 23.27
C GLN A 1182 7.42 -15.58 24.35
N TYR A 1183 8.20 -16.66 24.33
CA TYR A 1183 8.30 -17.60 25.43
C TYR A 1183 9.64 -17.41 26.13
N CYS A 1184 9.59 -16.84 27.34
CA CYS A 1184 10.77 -16.52 28.14
C CYS A 1184 11.22 -17.67 29.07
N GLY A 1185 10.78 -18.90 28.81
CA GLY A 1185 11.24 -20.07 29.56
C GLY A 1185 12.50 -20.71 28.96
N PRO A 1186 13.19 -21.59 29.71
CA PRO A 1186 14.37 -22.30 29.23
C PRO A 1186 14.08 -23.03 27.91
N THR A 1187 14.88 -22.75 26.89
CA THR A 1187 14.66 -23.29 25.55
C THR A 1187 15.96 -23.83 24.97
N LEU A 1188 15.93 -25.07 24.48
CA LEU A 1188 17.07 -25.72 23.81
C LEU A 1188 16.69 -26.11 22.38
N PHE A 1189 17.47 -25.66 21.41
CA PHE A 1189 17.44 -26.14 20.04
C PHE A 1189 18.60 -27.11 19.82
N VAL A 1190 18.29 -28.29 19.28
CA VAL A 1190 19.28 -29.34 18.96
C VAL A 1190 19.25 -29.59 17.46
N GLY A 1191 20.28 -29.16 16.73
CA GLY A 1191 20.43 -29.39 15.30
C GLY A 1191 21.42 -30.52 14.96
N GLY A 1192 21.25 -31.18 13.82
CA GLY A 1192 22.28 -32.04 13.26
C GLY A 1192 23.32 -31.22 12.47
N SER A 1193 24.62 -31.46 12.65
CA SER A 1193 25.64 -30.67 11.92
C SER A 1193 25.62 -30.86 10.40
N LEU A 1194 24.99 -31.93 9.91
CA LEU A 1194 24.78 -32.23 8.49
C LEU A 1194 23.37 -31.87 8.00
N SER A 1195 22.51 -31.32 8.86
CA SER A 1195 21.14 -30.90 8.50
C SER A 1195 21.08 -29.44 8.07
N ASP A 1196 20.17 -29.11 7.16
CA ASP A 1196 19.91 -27.74 6.70
C ASP A 1196 18.59 -27.14 7.22
N TYR A 1197 17.88 -27.89 8.07
CA TYR A 1197 16.59 -27.52 8.68
C TYR A 1197 16.71 -26.44 9.77
N ILE A 1198 17.89 -26.32 10.39
CA ILE A 1198 18.25 -25.25 11.31
C ILE A 1198 19.70 -24.81 11.08
N GLY A 1199 19.90 -23.51 10.86
CA GLY A 1199 21.22 -22.93 10.63
C GLY A 1199 21.88 -22.38 11.90
N LYS A 1200 23.22 -22.34 11.95
CA LYS A 1200 23.96 -21.68 13.05
C LYS A 1200 23.58 -20.20 13.23
N ASN A 1201 23.18 -19.54 12.14
CA ASN A 1201 22.79 -18.13 12.14
C ASN A 1201 21.32 -17.91 12.55
N ASP A 1202 20.52 -18.97 12.66
CA ASP A 1202 19.10 -18.88 12.98
C ASP A 1202 18.87 -18.46 14.44
N LEU A 1203 19.87 -18.65 15.32
CA LEU A 1203 19.75 -18.38 16.75
C LEU A 1203 19.23 -16.97 17.06
N LYS A 1204 19.71 -15.95 16.33
CA LYS A 1204 19.28 -14.57 16.56
C LYS A 1204 17.79 -14.36 16.27
N GLU A 1205 17.29 -14.97 15.21
CA GLU A 1205 15.89 -14.85 14.78
C GLU A 1205 15.00 -15.80 15.61
N ILE A 1206 15.52 -16.95 16.05
CA ILE A 1206 14.91 -17.82 17.06
C ILE A 1206 14.70 -17.06 18.36
N GLN A 1207 15.69 -16.27 18.79
CA GLN A 1207 15.64 -15.47 20.01
C GLN A 1207 14.60 -14.33 19.97
N GLU A 1208 14.07 -13.98 18.79
CA GLU A 1208 12.92 -13.06 18.71
C GLU A 1208 11.66 -13.69 19.31
N TYR A 1209 11.52 -15.03 19.22
CA TYR A 1209 10.42 -15.81 19.79
C TYR A 1209 10.77 -16.45 21.14
N PHE A 1210 12.02 -16.87 21.30
CA PHE A 1210 12.50 -17.64 22.46
C PHE A 1210 13.76 -16.97 23.04
N PRO A 1211 13.63 -15.89 23.82
CA PRO A 1211 14.78 -15.08 24.23
C PRO A 1211 15.87 -15.85 25.00
N LEU A 1212 15.49 -16.94 25.69
CA LEU A 1212 16.41 -17.83 26.43
C LEU A 1212 16.81 -19.08 25.63
N ALA A 1213 16.71 -19.04 24.30
CA ALA A 1213 17.09 -20.15 23.45
C ALA A 1213 18.61 -20.34 23.42
N GLU A 1214 19.03 -21.59 23.65
CA GLU A 1214 20.36 -22.11 23.39
C GLU A 1214 20.31 -22.98 22.12
N LEU A 1215 21.37 -22.95 21.30
CA LEU A 1215 21.47 -23.76 20.08
C LEU A 1215 22.72 -24.64 20.12
N VAL A 1216 22.50 -25.96 20.09
CA VAL A 1216 23.54 -26.98 20.11
C VAL A 1216 23.47 -27.81 18.84
N PHE A 1217 24.63 -28.09 18.23
CA PHE A 1217 24.72 -28.99 17.08
C PHE A 1217 25.38 -30.32 17.48
N ILE A 1218 24.74 -31.43 17.12
CA ILE A 1218 25.32 -32.77 17.30
C ILE A 1218 26.09 -33.14 16.05
N ASP A 1219 27.40 -33.31 16.23
CA ASP A 1219 28.30 -33.54 15.12
C ASP A 1219 28.07 -34.91 14.44
N GLY A 1220 28.05 -34.90 13.11
CA GLY A 1220 27.82 -36.06 12.25
C GLY A 1220 26.36 -36.54 12.22
N ALA A 1221 25.41 -35.77 12.76
CA ALA A 1221 23.98 -36.06 12.64
C ALA A 1221 23.34 -35.25 11.49
N GLY A 1222 22.42 -35.87 10.75
CA GLY A 1222 21.50 -35.20 9.81
C GLY A 1222 20.15 -34.91 10.49
N HIS A 1223 19.05 -34.97 9.73
CA HIS A 1223 17.74 -34.55 10.23
C HIS A 1223 17.18 -35.42 11.37
N TRP A 1224 17.53 -36.71 11.41
CA TRP A 1224 17.09 -37.63 12.45
C TRP A 1224 18.12 -37.75 13.59
N VAL A 1225 18.41 -36.61 14.21
CA VAL A 1225 19.45 -36.48 15.25
C VAL A 1225 19.36 -37.56 16.33
N HIS A 1226 18.15 -37.77 16.86
CA HIS A 1226 17.85 -38.73 17.92
C HIS A 1226 18.00 -40.20 17.51
N SER A 1227 17.91 -40.52 16.21
CA SER A 1227 18.06 -41.87 15.67
C SER A 1227 19.50 -42.13 15.21
N GLN A 1228 20.14 -41.14 14.60
CA GLN A 1228 21.50 -41.26 14.04
C GLN A 1228 22.59 -41.14 15.11
N LYS A 1229 22.39 -40.32 16.14
CA LYS A 1229 23.33 -40.09 17.25
C LYS A 1229 22.62 -40.16 18.62
N PRO A 1230 22.02 -41.31 18.97
CA PRO A 1230 21.11 -41.42 20.12
C PRO A 1230 21.79 -41.12 21.46
N GLU A 1231 23.04 -41.55 21.67
CA GLU A 1231 23.77 -41.35 22.94
C GLU A 1231 24.07 -39.87 23.20
N LYS A 1232 24.67 -39.17 22.22
CA LYS A 1232 24.97 -37.73 22.32
C LYS A 1232 23.70 -36.89 22.44
N PHE A 1233 22.64 -37.29 21.73
CA PHE A 1233 21.34 -36.64 21.83
C PHE A 1233 20.75 -36.79 23.24
N LEU A 1234 20.76 -38.01 23.78
CA LEU A 1234 20.28 -38.31 25.13
C LEU A 1234 21.06 -37.51 26.19
N GLU A 1235 22.39 -37.46 26.08
CA GLU A 1235 23.25 -36.68 26.98
C GLU A 1235 22.87 -35.20 26.97
N THR A 1236 22.77 -34.60 25.77
CA THR A 1236 22.42 -33.18 25.58
C THR A 1236 21.06 -32.84 26.19
N VAL A 1237 20.04 -33.67 25.90
CA VAL A 1237 18.67 -33.48 26.40
C VAL A 1237 18.60 -33.69 27.91
N CYS A 1238 19.22 -34.74 28.44
CA CYS A 1238 19.17 -35.04 29.87
C CYS A 1238 19.95 -34.02 30.70
N LYS A 1239 21.05 -33.47 30.17
CA LYS A 1239 21.78 -32.37 30.81
C LYS A 1239 20.88 -31.15 30.98
N PHE A 1240 20.27 -30.69 29.88
CA PHE A 1240 19.35 -29.55 29.92
C PHE A 1240 18.17 -29.77 30.88
N LEU A 1241 17.56 -30.96 30.86
CA LEU A 1241 16.45 -31.32 31.77
C LEU A 1241 16.84 -31.49 33.24
N LYS A 1242 18.14 -31.61 33.56
CA LYS A 1242 18.63 -31.67 34.95
C LYS A 1242 18.99 -30.28 35.48
N GLU A 1243 19.48 -29.40 34.62
CA GLU A 1243 19.89 -28.04 34.96
C GLU A 1243 18.70 -27.06 35.06
N LYS A 1244 17.57 -27.38 34.44
CA LYS A 1244 16.35 -26.56 34.39
C LYS A 1244 15.15 -27.33 34.95
#